data_AF-A0A5B0G2L5-F1
#
_entry.id   AF-A0A5B0G2L5-F1
#
_cell.length_a   1.000
_cell.length_b   1.000
_cell.length_c   1.000
_cell.angle_alpha   90.00
_cell.angle_beta   90.00
_cell.angle_gamma   90.00
#
_symmetry.space_group_name_H-M   'P 1'
#
loop_
_entity.id
_entity.type
_entity.pdbx_description
1 polymer ?
#
loop_
_entity_poly.entity_id
_entity_poly.type
_entity_poly.pdbx_seq_one_letter_code
_entity_poly.pdbx_strand_id
1 'polypeptide(L)'
;MDTSYVDCLATSPALARTERAIEIGAHLVSERDGYTHHGIYAGNGQVIHYGGFHHSAKRHPIEYIPLRDFAAGKGIKVHSEPDAIYTGVDAVERARARLGEDRYRLLTNNCEHFCTWCVLGAGHSQQVRRCLRNPWTGIKTLFALARDTFRDFARPILRQRHPPGCTTCRQRRTGLVSHFSAQNFLLSYLMGQRMSIRSNNRRRASGALKAGVPVMFAAALSACVNYAGIHSDAKTAEPQQFATQHSLPAEQGHWPAGNWADQFGDVQLKALIDEALKSNPTLDQAHARVAAAAAYSETAKASTMPRVDASYSLMRQQFSNTTFVPPPFGGSWQTENKGVLSASYDLDLWGKNREALKAAISQQQASQVDAEVVKLTLTTSIARTYNQLARLYVLRDIAQEEIAQREQIDRITAGRIATGLDTEVERKTAQANLATSRASLKSLDGQTLTTRYQIAALLGAGPDRGLQITRPTLGMGDEVRLPDNLPADLVSRRPEIVAARWRVDAMVHDVKEAKAEFYPDINLSAAIGLDAFGFGRFLTAASRTAAVGPAIHLPIFDAGELRAQLKGRYADFDYAVATYNETLVTALSEVAIQLADVHSTDDQLADSQTAQDAARKADELALVQYKAGLTNQLTVLNADVNALSADQAVANLRMNRRDQQIALAAALGGGFVDASNADSVAAPRADASAPNKPFVAAR
;
A
#
# COMPACT_ATOMS: atom_id res chain seq x y z
N MET A 1 31.23 23.59 41.89
CA MET A 1 30.59 22.29 42.17
C MET A 1 31.47 21.25 41.50
N ASP A 2 32.14 20.46 42.32
CA ASP A 2 33.30 19.65 41.93
C ASP A 2 32.93 18.53 40.98
N THR A 3 33.57 18.50 39.81
CA THR A 3 33.52 17.39 38.86
C THR A 3 34.71 16.47 39.14
N SER A 4 34.44 15.24 39.56
CA SER A 4 35.48 14.22 39.76
C SER A 4 35.96 13.70 38.38
N TYR A 5 37.17 14.09 37.99
CA TYR A 5 37.82 13.61 36.76
C TYR A 5 38.53 12.28 37.04
N VAL A 6 38.26 11.26 36.23
CA VAL A 6 38.87 9.94 36.36
C VAL A 6 39.67 9.63 35.10
N ASP A 7 41.00 9.59 35.23
CA ASP A 7 41.92 9.26 34.15
C ASP A 7 42.16 7.74 34.07
N CYS A 8 41.76 7.11 32.96
CA CYS A 8 41.78 5.66 32.78
C CYS A 8 42.95 5.16 31.89
N LEU A 9 44.03 5.94 31.74
CA LEU A 9 45.13 5.62 30.81
C LEU A 9 46.23 4.67 31.34
N ALA A 10 46.06 3.96 32.46
CA ALA A 10 47.09 3.06 33.00
C ALA A 10 46.67 1.57 33.05
N THR A 11 47.51 0.71 32.48
CA THR A 11 47.47 -0.76 32.57
C THR A 11 47.65 -1.27 34.01
N SER A 12 46.64 -1.99 34.55
CA SER A 12 46.58 -2.67 35.87
C SER A 12 46.91 -1.78 37.09
N PRO A 13 46.93 -2.33 38.32
CA PRO A 13 45.85 -2.44 39.33
C PRO A 13 45.09 -1.15 39.71
N ALA A 14 45.35 -0.02 39.04
CA ALA A 14 44.70 1.26 39.31
C ALA A 14 43.18 1.23 39.02
N LEU A 15 42.76 0.55 37.94
CA LEU A 15 41.34 0.37 37.56
C LEU A 15 40.49 -0.26 38.69
N ALA A 16 41.06 -1.16 39.48
CA ALA A 16 40.34 -1.82 40.60
C ALA A 16 40.13 -0.89 41.81
N ARG A 17 40.94 0.17 41.97
CA ARG A 17 40.69 1.24 42.95
C ARG A 17 39.67 2.26 42.42
N THR A 18 39.64 2.48 41.11
CA THR A 18 38.74 3.41 40.43
C THR A 18 37.29 2.92 40.41
N GLU A 19 37.06 1.62 40.26
CA GLU A 19 35.72 1.01 40.35
C GLU A 19 35.04 1.19 41.72
N ARG A 20 35.81 1.41 42.79
CA ARG A 20 35.28 1.70 44.14
C ARG A 20 34.85 3.16 44.34
N ALA A 21 35.10 4.05 43.38
CA ALA A 21 34.83 5.49 43.50
C ALA A 21 33.65 5.98 42.65
N ILE A 22 33.07 5.14 41.79
CA ILE A 22 31.89 5.49 40.98
C ILE A 22 30.66 4.87 41.62
N GLU A 23 29.71 5.71 42.03
CA GLU A 23 28.45 5.26 42.62
C GLU A 23 27.59 4.51 41.58
N ILE A 24 26.95 3.42 42.00
CA ILE A 24 25.98 2.70 41.17
C ILE A 24 24.86 3.67 40.77
N GLY A 25 24.42 3.63 39.52
CA GLY A 25 23.43 4.56 38.98
C GLY A 25 23.99 5.89 38.50
N ALA A 26 25.30 6.14 38.64
CA ALA A 26 25.92 7.37 38.15
C ALA A 26 25.77 7.54 36.63
N HIS A 27 25.39 8.74 36.21
CA HIS A 27 25.39 9.14 34.81
C HIS A 27 26.82 9.41 34.36
N LEU A 28 27.34 8.57 33.48
CA LEU A 28 28.68 8.67 32.94
C LEU A 28 28.69 9.34 31.58
N VAL A 29 29.71 10.16 31.35
CA VAL A 29 30.02 10.75 30.05
C VAL A 29 31.45 10.48 29.62
N SER A 30 31.62 10.12 28.35
CA SER A 30 32.91 9.97 27.68
C SER A 30 33.00 10.96 26.51
N GLU A 31 34.03 11.79 26.50
CA GLU A 31 34.23 12.77 25.42
C GLU A 31 34.71 12.10 24.14
N ARG A 32 33.95 12.30 23.06
CA ARG A 32 34.30 11.89 21.71
C ARG A 32 34.70 13.12 20.91
N ASP A 33 35.34 12.89 19.78
CA ASP A 33 35.65 14.02 18.91
C ASP A 33 34.31 14.57 18.40
N GLY A 34 33.93 15.80 18.77
CA GLY A 34 32.71 16.46 18.31
C GLY A 34 31.39 16.12 19.03
N TYR A 35 31.35 15.12 19.93
CA TYR A 35 30.15 14.79 20.72
C TYR A 35 30.51 14.15 22.07
N THR A 36 29.55 14.01 22.97
CA THR A 36 29.72 13.27 24.24
C THR A 36 28.86 12.02 24.23
N HIS A 37 29.45 10.89 24.62
CA HIS A 37 28.75 9.62 24.73
C HIS A 37 28.29 9.39 26.17
N HIS A 38 27.05 8.97 26.37
CA HIS A 38 26.40 8.88 27.69
C HIS A 38 26.05 7.43 28.05
N GLY A 39 26.15 7.07 29.33
CA GLY A 39 25.75 5.76 29.86
C GLY A 39 25.45 5.81 31.36
N ILE A 40 24.80 4.77 31.90
CA ILE A 40 24.51 4.60 33.33
C ILE A 40 25.42 3.51 33.92
N TYR A 41 26.15 3.83 34.99
CA TYR A 41 27.00 2.84 35.66
C TYR A 41 26.15 1.80 36.41
N ALA A 42 26.29 0.53 36.05
CA ALA A 42 25.49 -0.56 36.61
C ALA A 42 26.20 -1.34 37.74
N GLY A 43 27.41 -0.90 38.13
CA GLY A 43 28.27 -1.61 39.08
C GLY A 43 29.15 -2.67 38.40
N ASN A 44 30.12 -3.22 39.15
CA ASN A 44 31.04 -4.28 38.69
C ASN A 44 31.75 -3.99 37.35
N GLY A 45 32.12 -2.74 37.12
CA GLY A 45 32.80 -2.33 35.88
C GLY A 45 31.91 -2.41 34.63
N GLN A 46 30.58 -2.43 34.77
CA GLN A 46 29.62 -2.46 33.66
C GLN A 46 28.89 -1.12 33.50
N VAL A 47 28.61 -0.74 32.25
CA VAL A 47 27.83 0.44 31.88
C VAL A 47 26.70 0.01 30.97
N ILE A 48 25.48 0.46 31.27
CA ILE A 48 24.35 0.36 30.35
C ILE A 48 24.37 1.62 29.50
N HIS A 49 24.54 1.46 28.20
CA HIS A 49 24.52 2.57 27.25
C HIS A 49 23.60 2.25 26.08
N TYR A 50 23.18 3.30 25.38
CA TYR A 50 22.54 3.15 24.09
C TYR A 50 23.61 3.26 23.00
N GLY A 51 23.98 2.14 22.38
CA GLY A 51 25.10 2.07 21.44
C GLY A 51 24.91 2.94 20.20
N GLY A 52 23.70 2.99 19.63
CA GLY A 52 23.41 3.86 18.48
C GLY A 52 24.37 3.59 17.31
N PHE A 53 25.10 4.60 16.84
CA PHE A 53 26.12 4.48 15.77
C PHE A 53 27.56 4.35 16.29
N HIS A 54 27.74 4.08 17.58
CA HIS A 54 29.04 3.91 18.19
C HIS A 54 29.71 2.65 17.59
N HIS A 55 30.83 2.82 16.87
CA HIS A 55 31.62 1.79 16.17
C HIS A 55 31.04 1.16 14.89
N SER A 56 29.88 1.59 14.38
CA SER A 56 29.30 1.02 13.14
C SER A 56 28.25 1.92 12.48
N ALA A 57 28.04 1.71 11.17
CA ALA A 57 26.88 2.26 10.45
C ALA A 57 25.56 1.56 10.82
N LYS A 58 25.61 0.42 11.54
CA LYS A 58 24.44 -0.28 12.09
C LYS A 58 24.09 0.28 13.47
N ARG A 59 22.78 0.42 13.72
CA ARG A 59 22.25 0.81 15.03
C ARG A 59 22.50 -0.32 16.03
N HIS A 60 23.01 0.04 17.20
CA HIS A 60 23.22 -0.87 18.32
C HIS A 60 22.16 -0.61 19.41
N PRO A 61 21.62 -1.68 20.02
CA PRO A 61 20.59 -1.56 21.03
C PRO A 61 21.12 -0.95 22.34
N ILE A 62 20.23 -0.78 23.30
CA ILE A 62 20.63 -0.55 24.69
C ILE A 62 21.22 -1.86 25.25
N GLU A 63 22.48 -1.84 25.66
CA GLU A 63 23.22 -3.03 26.06
C GLU A 63 24.18 -2.76 27.23
N TYR A 64 24.71 -3.84 27.80
CA TYR A 64 25.81 -3.79 28.75
C TYR A 64 27.15 -3.80 28.04
N ILE A 65 28.03 -2.87 28.40
CA ILE A 65 29.43 -2.90 27.98
C ILE A 65 30.37 -2.71 29.18
N PRO A 66 31.58 -3.28 29.13
CA PRO A 66 32.63 -2.97 30.08
C PRO A 66 32.94 -1.47 30.12
N LEU A 67 33.21 -0.93 31.31
CA LEU A 67 33.55 0.48 31.55
C LEU A 67 34.71 0.97 30.66
N ARG A 68 35.69 0.09 30.40
CA ARG A 68 36.81 0.36 29.47
C ARG A 68 36.38 0.57 28.02
N ASP A 69 35.35 -0.14 27.58
CA ASP A 69 34.85 -0.09 26.20
C ASP A 69 33.98 1.16 26.04
N PHE A 70 33.23 1.53 27.09
CA PHE A 70 32.53 2.81 27.18
C PHE A 70 33.49 4.01 27.13
N ALA A 71 34.64 3.91 27.83
CA ALA A 71 35.70 4.91 27.83
C ALA A 71 36.35 5.08 26.44
N ALA A 72 36.52 3.96 25.70
CA ALA A 72 37.17 3.87 24.39
C ALA A 72 38.49 4.66 24.27
N GLY A 73 39.35 4.54 25.27
CA GLY A 73 40.65 5.22 25.31
C GLY A 73 40.58 6.72 25.61
N LYS A 74 39.42 7.24 26.01
CA LYS A 74 39.21 8.59 26.54
C LYS A 74 38.85 8.50 28.03
N GLY A 75 39.04 9.59 28.78
CA GLY A 75 38.63 9.66 30.19
C GLY A 75 37.10 9.59 30.35
N ILE A 76 36.63 9.15 31.52
CA ILE A 76 35.21 9.16 31.90
C ILE A 76 35.01 10.25 32.95
N LYS A 77 33.90 10.98 32.85
CA LYS A 77 33.45 11.94 33.87
C LYS A 77 32.08 11.50 34.39
N VAL A 78 31.85 11.67 35.69
CA VAL A 78 30.49 11.58 36.25
C VAL A 78 29.80 12.90 35.95
N HIS A 79 28.68 12.83 35.22
CA HIS A 79 27.84 13.98 34.96
C HIS A 79 26.90 14.17 36.14
N SER A 80 27.01 15.32 36.81
CA SER A 80 26.11 15.69 37.90
C SER A 80 24.82 16.24 37.31
N GLU A 81 23.70 15.58 37.58
CA GLU A 81 22.34 16.05 37.28
C GLU A 81 21.72 16.55 38.60
N PRO A 82 21.71 17.87 38.87
CA PRO A 82 21.31 18.42 40.17
C PRO A 82 19.86 18.09 40.55
N ASP A 83 19.01 17.91 39.55
CA ASP A 83 17.58 17.63 39.69
C ASP A 83 17.25 16.13 39.53
N ALA A 84 18.25 15.24 39.66
CA ALA A 84 18.06 13.79 39.53
C ALA A 84 17.01 13.27 40.51
N ILE A 85 15.90 12.75 39.96
CA ILE A 85 14.79 12.17 40.72
C ILE A 85 15.08 10.71 41.07
N TYR A 86 15.77 9.99 40.17
CA TYR A 86 16.12 8.59 40.32
C TYR A 86 17.65 8.47 40.40
N THR A 87 18.15 7.91 41.50
CA THR A 87 19.58 7.74 41.78
C THR A 87 19.86 6.30 42.24
N GLY A 88 21.14 5.89 42.29
CA GLY A 88 21.47 4.58 42.84
C GLY A 88 20.91 3.42 42.00
N VAL A 89 20.31 2.45 42.69
CA VAL A 89 19.73 1.25 42.09
C VAL A 89 18.53 1.58 41.18
N ASP A 90 17.72 2.58 41.52
CA ASP A 90 16.52 2.95 40.74
C ASP A 90 16.87 3.42 39.33
N ALA A 91 17.94 4.21 39.18
CA ALA A 91 18.43 4.64 37.87
C ALA A 91 18.91 3.44 37.03
N VAL A 92 19.50 2.42 37.67
CA VAL A 92 19.95 1.18 37.01
C VAL A 92 18.77 0.31 36.61
N GLU A 93 17.74 0.17 37.44
CA GLU A 93 16.53 -0.60 37.07
C GLU A 93 15.79 0.03 35.91
N ARG A 94 15.70 1.37 35.88
CA ARG A 94 15.15 2.10 34.74
C ARG A 94 15.98 1.86 33.48
N ALA A 95 17.31 1.93 33.58
CA ALA A 95 18.20 1.61 32.47
C ALA A 95 18.01 0.15 31.98
N ARG A 96 17.86 -0.81 32.90
CA ARG A 96 17.62 -2.23 32.60
C ARG A 96 16.28 -2.47 31.91
N ALA A 97 15.23 -1.73 32.28
CA ALA A 97 13.90 -1.86 31.69
C ALA A 97 13.86 -1.55 30.18
N ARG A 98 14.91 -0.91 29.64
CA ARG A 98 15.04 -0.61 28.19
C ARG A 98 16.14 -1.40 27.50
N LEU A 99 16.76 -2.40 28.15
CA LEU A 99 17.74 -3.28 27.52
C LEU A 99 17.14 -3.95 26.27
N GLY A 100 17.92 -4.00 25.19
CA GLY A 100 17.50 -4.56 23.90
C GLY A 100 16.72 -3.59 23.01
N GLU A 101 16.38 -2.38 23.46
CA GLU A 101 15.72 -1.40 22.59
C GLU A 101 16.64 -0.96 21.44
N ASP A 102 16.20 -1.13 20.19
CA ASP A 102 16.93 -0.77 18.97
C ASP A 102 16.20 0.29 18.11
N ARG A 103 15.67 1.32 18.76
CA ARG A 103 14.95 2.45 18.12
C ARG A 103 15.74 3.76 18.23
N TYR A 104 17.07 3.69 18.07
CA TYR A 104 17.95 4.85 18.25
C TYR A 104 17.63 5.93 17.22
N ARG A 105 17.41 7.17 17.67
CA ARG A 105 17.21 8.37 16.82
C ARG A 105 18.13 9.49 17.31
N LEU A 106 19.02 9.96 16.44
CA LEU A 106 20.05 10.94 16.80
C LEU A 106 19.48 12.19 17.48
N LEU A 107 18.33 12.69 17.02
CA LEU A 107 17.71 13.93 17.52
C LEU A 107 16.71 13.72 18.66
N THR A 108 16.13 12.53 18.80
CA THR A 108 14.92 12.33 19.65
C THR A 108 14.96 11.11 20.57
N ASN A 109 15.90 10.18 20.39
CA ASN A 109 16.05 8.98 21.20
C ASN A 109 17.50 8.46 21.12
N ASN A 110 18.43 9.26 21.66
CA ASN A 110 19.87 8.99 21.63
C ASN A 110 20.41 8.60 23.02
N CYS A 111 21.73 8.41 23.16
CA CYS A 111 22.33 8.01 24.45
C CYS A 111 22.09 9.03 25.58
N GLU A 112 22.04 10.33 25.27
CA GLU A 112 21.76 11.38 26.26
C GLU A 112 20.28 11.39 26.67
N HIS A 113 19.35 11.22 25.72
CA HIS A 113 17.92 11.07 26.02
C HIS A 113 17.66 9.85 26.91
N PHE A 114 18.36 8.74 26.64
CA PHE A 114 18.26 7.54 27.45
C PHE A 114 18.73 7.78 28.90
N CYS A 115 19.91 8.35 29.09
CA CYS A 115 20.46 8.56 30.43
C CYS A 115 19.68 9.60 31.24
N THR A 116 19.27 10.70 30.60
CA THR A 116 18.43 11.72 31.23
C THR A 116 17.05 11.16 31.59
N TRP A 117 16.46 10.30 30.76
CA TRP A 117 15.24 9.58 31.13
C TRP A 117 15.45 8.63 32.32
N CYS A 118 16.61 7.97 32.41
CA CYS A 118 16.93 7.09 33.53
C CYS A 118 16.98 7.87 34.86
N VAL A 119 17.57 9.06 34.88
CA VAL A 119 17.79 9.84 36.11
C VAL A 119 16.71 10.90 36.42
N LEU A 120 16.03 11.44 35.42
CA LEU A 120 15.04 12.54 35.55
C LEU A 120 13.60 12.12 35.22
N GLY A 121 13.37 10.93 34.66
CA GLY A 121 12.04 10.50 34.22
C GLY A 121 11.61 11.00 32.84
N ALA A 122 12.29 12.03 32.30
CA ALA A 122 12.05 12.58 30.96
C ALA A 122 13.35 12.62 30.14
N GLY A 123 13.29 12.14 28.89
CA GLY A 123 14.47 12.12 28.02
C GLY A 123 14.68 13.44 27.30
N HIS A 124 15.88 14.02 27.42
CA HIS A 124 16.29 15.19 26.65
C HIS A 124 17.77 15.13 26.26
N SER A 125 18.16 15.89 25.25
CA SER A 125 19.57 16.03 24.86
C SER A 125 19.98 17.50 24.74
N GLN A 126 20.89 17.92 25.62
CA GLN A 126 21.51 19.24 25.50
C GLN A 126 22.43 19.30 24.28
N GLN A 127 23.05 18.18 23.89
CA GLN A 127 23.85 18.12 22.66
C GLN A 127 23.01 18.45 21.43
N VAL A 128 21.82 17.86 21.31
CA VAL A 128 20.90 18.14 20.20
C VAL A 128 20.45 19.59 20.23
N ARG A 129 20.04 20.12 21.39
CA ARG A 129 19.67 21.55 21.53
C ARG A 129 20.82 22.48 21.11
N ARG A 130 22.06 22.14 21.46
CA ARG A 130 23.25 22.93 21.09
C ARG A 130 23.55 22.86 19.59
N CYS A 131 23.38 21.70 18.97
CA CYS A 131 23.54 21.52 17.52
C CYS A 131 22.46 22.27 16.73
N LEU A 132 21.22 22.29 17.22
CA LEU A 132 20.12 23.03 16.59
C LEU A 132 20.27 24.56 16.72
N ARG A 133 20.80 25.04 17.85
CA ARG A 133 21.02 26.48 18.09
C ARG A 133 22.27 27.03 17.38
N ASN A 134 23.25 26.18 17.06
CA ASN A 134 24.48 26.56 16.37
C ASN A 134 24.80 25.58 15.23
N PRO A 135 24.47 25.94 13.97
CA PRO A 135 24.66 25.08 12.80
C PRO A 135 26.10 24.60 12.61
N TRP A 136 27.10 25.42 12.96
CA TRP A 136 28.51 25.03 12.87
C TRP A 136 28.89 23.94 13.86
N THR A 137 28.27 23.94 15.04
CA THR A 137 28.43 22.86 16.01
C THR A 137 27.75 21.59 15.49
N GLY A 138 26.53 21.70 14.94
CA GLY A 138 25.82 20.55 14.35
C GLY A 138 26.60 19.89 13.20
N ILE A 139 27.17 20.70 12.30
CA ILE A 139 28.02 20.21 11.21
C ILE A 139 29.27 19.50 11.74
N LYS A 140 29.97 20.07 12.74
CA LYS A 140 31.14 19.43 13.36
C LYS A 140 30.79 18.09 14.00
N THR A 141 29.67 18.01 14.71
CA THR A 141 29.17 16.77 15.33
C THR A 141 28.84 15.71 14.28
N LEU A 142 28.18 16.09 13.18
CA LEU A 142 27.85 15.19 12.06
C LEU A 142 29.10 14.66 11.35
N PHE A 143 30.06 15.53 11.05
CA PHE A 143 31.34 15.11 10.45
C PHE A 143 32.11 14.17 11.38
N ALA A 144 32.06 14.39 12.69
CA ALA A 144 32.77 13.53 13.62
C ALA A 144 32.10 12.16 13.77
N LEU A 145 30.76 12.09 13.82
CA LEU A 145 30.00 10.82 13.78
C LEU A 145 30.25 10.05 12.47
N ALA A 146 30.29 10.74 11.33
CA ALA A 146 30.60 10.13 10.04
C ALA A 146 32.06 9.64 9.96
N ARG A 147 33.00 10.38 10.56
CA ARG A 147 34.42 10.00 10.59
C ARG A 147 34.68 8.81 11.51
N ASP A 148 34.01 8.74 12.67
CA ASP A 148 34.15 7.61 13.60
C ASP A 148 33.54 6.32 13.01
N THR A 149 32.42 6.42 12.27
CA THR A 149 31.86 5.28 11.51
C THR A 149 32.76 4.86 10.34
N PHE A 150 33.40 5.81 9.62
CA PHE A 150 34.36 5.50 8.55
C PHE A 150 35.68 4.90 9.04
N ARG A 151 36.18 5.29 10.22
CA ARG A 151 37.46 4.79 10.77
C ARG A 151 37.41 3.28 11.06
N ASP A 152 36.26 2.76 11.45
CA ASP A 152 36.06 1.32 11.65
C ASP A 152 35.83 0.56 10.32
N PHE A 153 35.27 1.23 9.28
CA PHE A 153 35.23 0.67 7.91
C PHE A 153 36.63 0.48 7.32
N ALA A 154 37.61 1.26 7.77
CA ALA A 154 39.01 1.21 7.33
C ALA A 154 39.92 0.29 8.17
N ARG A 155 39.41 -0.46 9.16
CA ARG A 155 40.19 -1.52 9.82
C ARG A 155 40.30 -2.73 8.87
N PRO A 156 41.50 -3.10 8.38
CA PRO A 156 41.62 -4.25 7.51
C PRO A 156 41.31 -5.54 8.28
N ILE A 157 40.66 -6.46 7.59
CA ILE A 157 40.52 -7.88 7.94
C ILE A 157 41.93 -8.48 8.02
N LEU A 158 42.58 -8.36 9.18
CA LEU A 158 43.77 -9.11 9.56
C LEU A 158 43.62 -9.56 11.02
N ARG A 159 42.67 -10.47 11.25
CA ARG A 159 42.77 -11.50 12.29
C ARG A 159 42.78 -12.86 11.61
N GLN A 160 43.81 -13.12 10.83
CA GLN A 160 44.23 -14.50 10.59
C GLN A 160 44.85 -15.02 11.89
N ARG A 161 44.31 -16.15 12.36
CA ARG A 161 44.93 -16.99 13.40
C ARG A 161 46.33 -17.35 12.93
N HIS A 162 47.36 -17.03 13.71
CA HIS A 162 48.66 -17.71 13.60
C HIS A 162 48.79 -18.73 14.75
N PRO A 163 49.26 -19.96 14.48
CA PRO A 163 49.69 -20.91 15.50
C PRO A 163 51.03 -20.47 16.11
N PRO A 164 51.40 -20.94 17.31
CA PRO A 164 52.61 -20.50 17.98
C PRO A 164 53.83 -21.20 17.40
N GLY A 165 54.91 -20.45 17.18
CA GLY A 165 56.24 -20.99 16.96
C GLY A 165 56.89 -20.55 15.66
N CYS A 166 57.51 -19.36 15.67
CA CYS A 166 58.81 -19.18 15.04
C CYS A 166 59.43 -17.85 15.50
N THR A 167 60.29 -17.93 16.51
CA THR A 167 61.28 -16.91 16.85
C THR A 167 62.36 -16.93 15.78
N THR A 168 62.36 -15.92 14.89
CA THR A 168 63.53 -15.21 14.33
C THR A 168 63.11 -14.46 13.07
N CYS A 169 62.96 -13.14 13.16
CA CYS A 169 63.74 -12.23 12.32
C CYS A 169 63.54 -10.78 12.79
N ARG A 170 64.62 -10.23 13.32
CA ARG A 170 64.83 -8.83 13.70
C ARG A 170 65.30 -8.10 12.43
N GLN A 171 64.94 -6.81 12.31
CA GLN A 171 65.41 -5.81 11.32
C GLN A 171 64.60 -5.67 10.01
N ARG A 172 63.70 -4.68 9.98
CA ARG A 172 63.95 -3.33 9.42
C ARG A 172 62.71 -2.46 9.63
N ARG A 173 62.74 -1.68 10.71
CA ARG A 173 61.88 -0.52 10.94
C ARG A 173 62.78 0.70 10.75
N THR A 174 62.60 1.43 9.66
CA THR A 174 62.94 2.87 9.52
C THR A 174 62.54 3.32 8.12
N GLY A 175 61.63 4.29 8.02
CA GLY A 175 61.46 5.09 6.80
C GLY A 175 60.00 5.42 6.46
N LEU A 176 59.62 6.67 6.74
CA LEU A 176 58.48 7.40 6.20
C LEU A 176 57.06 7.06 6.68
N VAL A 177 56.81 7.35 7.97
CA VAL A 177 55.53 7.93 8.41
C VAL A 177 55.85 9.22 9.16
N SER A 178 56.09 10.28 8.41
CA SER A 178 56.05 11.66 8.89
C SER A 178 56.13 12.57 7.67
N HIS A 179 55.00 13.12 7.24
CA HIS A 179 54.81 14.41 6.54
C HIS A 179 53.32 14.52 6.18
N PHE A 180 52.49 14.69 7.20
CA PHE A 180 51.13 15.22 7.06
C PHE A 180 50.91 16.19 8.23
N SER A 181 51.63 17.30 8.16
CA SER A 181 51.36 18.53 8.89
C SER A 181 51.95 19.67 8.07
N ALA A 182 51.22 20.79 8.04
CA ALA A 182 51.49 22.03 7.32
C ALA A 182 51.13 22.04 5.82
N GLN A 183 49.87 22.41 5.55
CA GLN A 183 49.53 23.45 4.57
C GLN A 183 48.04 23.82 4.69
N ASN A 184 47.70 24.48 5.80
CA ASN A 184 46.55 25.38 5.88
C ASN A 184 47.12 26.75 6.25
N PHE A 185 47.67 27.43 5.25
CA PHE A 185 48.17 28.80 5.36
C PHE A 185 47.86 29.53 4.05
N LEU A 186 46.60 29.97 3.89
CA LEU A 186 46.21 31.00 2.92
C LEU A 186 44.78 31.51 3.22
N LEU A 187 44.59 31.99 4.45
CA LEU A 187 43.44 32.83 4.82
C LEU A 187 43.89 34.08 5.59
N SER A 188 45.15 34.50 5.40
CA SER A 188 45.77 35.64 6.09
C SER A 188 46.55 36.55 5.14
N TYR A 189 46.13 36.68 3.87
CA TYR A 189 46.82 37.53 2.88
C TYR A 189 45.93 38.63 2.27
N LEU A 190 44.88 39.08 2.98
CA LEU A 190 44.09 40.26 2.60
C LEU A 190 43.80 41.22 3.76
N MET A 191 44.70 41.33 4.75
CA MET A 191 44.72 42.45 5.68
C MET A 191 46.15 42.75 6.10
N GLY A 192 46.81 43.71 5.43
CA GLY A 192 48.19 44.02 5.77
C GLY A 192 48.91 45.02 4.88
N GLN A 193 48.26 46.08 4.40
CA GLN A 193 48.99 47.28 3.97
C GLN A 193 48.42 48.52 4.66
N ARG A 194 49.15 48.99 5.65
CA ARG A 194 49.07 50.36 6.16
C ARG A 194 49.74 51.26 5.12
N MET A 195 48.95 52.07 4.42
CA MET A 195 49.43 53.34 3.89
C MET A 195 48.69 54.47 4.61
N SER A 196 49.50 55.30 5.26
CA SER A 196 49.11 56.53 5.92
C SER A 196 48.84 57.60 4.86
N ILE A 197 47.61 58.10 4.79
CA ILE A 197 47.32 59.43 4.24
C ILE A 197 46.38 60.12 5.23
N ARG A 198 46.89 61.16 5.89
CA ARG A 198 46.10 62.14 6.63
C ARG A 198 45.22 62.90 5.63
N SER A 199 43.90 62.86 5.81
CA SER A 199 43.09 64.07 5.61
C SER A 199 41.85 64.04 6.50
N ASN A 200 41.60 65.18 7.12
CA ASN A 200 40.44 65.49 7.95
C ASN A 200 39.19 65.61 7.07
N ASN A 201 38.11 64.88 7.36
CA ASN A 201 36.80 65.50 7.62
C ASN A 201 35.70 64.51 8.08
N ARG A 202 35.29 64.70 9.32
CA ARG A 202 33.93 64.67 9.89
C ARG A 202 32.83 63.77 9.28
N ARG A 203 32.44 62.81 10.14
CA ARG A 203 31.09 62.54 10.71
C ARG A 203 30.01 61.81 9.88
N ARG A 204 29.58 60.69 10.50
CA ARG A 204 28.22 60.12 10.61
C ARG A 204 27.58 59.51 9.36
N ALA A 205 27.81 58.20 9.17
CA ALA A 205 26.83 57.28 8.59
C ALA A 205 27.25 55.81 8.84
N SER A 206 27.07 55.30 10.06
CA SER A 206 27.41 53.88 10.35
C SER A 206 26.57 53.26 11.47
N GLY A 207 25.28 53.61 11.53
CA GLY A 207 24.30 52.99 12.44
C GLY A 207 23.23 52.15 11.71
N ALA A 208 22.88 52.51 10.47
CA ALA A 208 21.73 51.91 9.78
C ALA A 208 22.02 50.55 9.11
N LEU A 209 23.26 50.27 8.68
CA LEU A 209 23.57 49.00 7.99
C LEU A 209 23.78 47.79 8.91
N LYS A 210 23.95 47.97 10.22
CA LYS A 210 24.16 46.84 11.16
C LYS A 210 22.85 46.27 11.73
N ALA A 211 21.73 46.99 11.62
CA ALA A 211 20.41 46.53 12.06
C ALA A 211 19.56 45.92 10.92
N GLY A 212 19.89 46.17 9.65
CA GLY A 212 19.15 45.63 8.51
C GLY A 212 19.35 44.13 8.27
N VAL A 213 20.56 43.60 8.53
CA VAL A 213 20.88 42.17 8.36
C VAL A 213 20.10 41.25 9.31
N PRO A 214 19.98 41.51 10.63
CA PRO A 214 19.17 40.66 11.51
C PRO A 214 17.66 40.79 11.25
N VAL A 215 17.16 41.94 10.81
CA VAL A 215 15.74 42.12 10.43
C VAL A 215 15.42 41.40 9.11
N MET A 216 16.31 41.43 8.12
CA MET A 216 16.16 40.60 6.91
C MET A 216 16.27 39.10 7.21
N PHE A 217 17.16 38.68 8.11
CA PHE A 217 17.24 37.28 8.55
C PHE A 217 15.99 36.84 9.33
N ALA A 218 15.44 37.70 10.20
CA ALA A 218 14.20 37.42 10.93
C ALA A 218 12.98 37.38 10.00
N ALA A 219 12.89 38.27 9.01
CA ALA A 219 11.85 38.27 7.99
C ALA A 219 11.97 37.06 7.03
N ALA A 220 13.20 36.65 6.68
CA ALA A 220 13.46 35.44 5.89
C ALA A 220 13.16 34.15 6.66
N LEU A 221 13.35 34.14 7.99
CA LEU A 221 13.00 33.00 8.85
C LEU A 221 11.49 32.87 9.10
N SER A 222 10.73 33.98 9.09
CA SER A 222 9.26 33.91 9.08
C SER A 222 8.66 33.51 7.72
N ALA A 223 9.49 33.46 6.67
CA ALA A 223 9.09 33.05 5.32
C ALA A 223 9.45 31.59 4.99
N CYS A 224 9.97 30.80 5.94
CA CYS A 224 10.15 29.37 5.71
C CYS A 224 8.81 28.73 5.35
N VAL A 225 8.75 28.08 4.19
CA VAL A 225 7.54 27.46 3.65
C VAL A 225 6.99 26.48 4.70
N ASN A 226 5.84 26.82 5.28
CA ASN A 226 5.15 26.01 6.27
C ASN A 226 3.83 25.53 5.68
N TYR A 227 3.46 24.27 5.95
CA TYR A 227 2.19 23.70 5.54
C TYR A 227 1.06 23.89 6.57
N ALA A 228 1.29 24.63 7.65
CA ALA A 228 0.26 24.94 8.65
C ALA A 228 -1.03 25.47 8.01
N GLY A 229 -2.15 25.00 8.55
CA GLY A 229 -3.50 25.27 8.03
C GLY A 229 -3.95 24.36 6.89
N ILE A 230 -3.07 23.55 6.29
CA ILE A 230 -3.44 22.62 5.21
C ILE A 230 -3.67 21.22 5.80
N HIS A 231 -4.93 20.82 5.88
CA HIS A 231 -5.40 19.54 6.40
C HIS A 231 -6.70 19.15 5.73
N SER A 232 -7.09 17.89 5.96
CA SER A 232 -8.41 17.35 5.62
C SER A 232 -9.06 16.80 6.89
N ASP A 233 -10.37 16.94 6.97
CA ASP A 233 -11.23 16.34 7.99
C ASP A 233 -11.97 15.09 7.49
N ALA A 234 -11.72 14.68 6.23
CA ALA A 234 -12.35 13.53 5.63
C ALA A 234 -11.95 12.24 6.37
N LYS A 235 -12.95 11.37 6.58
CA LYS A 235 -12.79 10.08 7.25
C LYS A 235 -13.58 9.01 6.50
N THR A 236 -13.01 7.83 6.42
CA THR A 236 -13.71 6.64 5.93
C THR A 236 -14.89 6.33 6.84
N ALA A 237 -16.07 6.15 6.27
CA ALA A 237 -17.28 5.80 6.99
C ALA A 237 -17.16 4.41 7.61
N GLU A 238 -17.66 4.26 8.83
CA GLU A 238 -17.83 2.95 9.47
C GLU A 238 -19.19 2.37 9.08
N PRO A 239 -19.30 1.07 8.74
CA PRO A 239 -20.57 0.49 8.31
C PRO A 239 -21.72 0.67 9.30
N GLN A 240 -21.41 0.72 10.60
CA GLN A 240 -22.37 0.90 11.69
C GLN A 240 -23.05 2.29 11.69
N GLN A 241 -22.50 3.26 10.95
CA GLN A 241 -23.09 4.59 10.81
C GLN A 241 -24.32 4.58 9.89
N PHE A 242 -24.48 3.56 9.05
CA PHE A 242 -25.61 3.43 8.14
C PHE A 242 -26.77 2.65 8.78
N ALA A 243 -27.97 3.21 8.70
CA ALA A 243 -29.19 2.54 9.17
C ALA A 243 -29.55 1.39 8.22
N THR A 244 -29.28 0.16 8.65
CA THR A 244 -29.41 -1.06 7.83
C THR A 244 -30.24 -2.15 8.49
N GLN A 245 -30.61 -2.00 9.77
CA GLN A 245 -31.16 -3.08 10.60
C GLN A 245 -32.50 -3.64 10.10
N HIS A 246 -33.31 -2.82 9.44
CA HIS A 246 -34.61 -3.25 8.89
C HIS A 246 -34.47 -3.87 7.49
N SER A 247 -33.56 -3.35 6.67
CA SER A 247 -33.40 -3.79 5.28
C SER A 247 -32.42 -4.96 5.15
N LEU A 248 -31.54 -5.16 6.12
CA LEU A 248 -30.52 -6.19 6.18
C LEU A 248 -30.60 -6.90 7.55
N PRO A 249 -31.67 -7.69 7.80
CA PRO A 249 -31.83 -8.41 9.05
C PRO A 249 -30.76 -9.52 9.20
N ALA A 250 -30.48 -9.90 10.45
CA ALA A 250 -29.64 -11.04 10.76
C ALA A 250 -30.48 -12.33 10.72
N GLU A 251 -30.13 -13.26 9.82
CA GLU A 251 -30.93 -14.46 9.52
C GLU A 251 -30.13 -15.76 9.72
N GLN A 252 -28.94 -15.70 10.33
CA GLN A 252 -28.04 -16.85 10.51
C GLN A 252 -27.69 -17.56 9.19
N GLY A 253 -27.61 -16.79 8.10
CA GLY A 253 -27.17 -17.27 6.81
C GLY A 253 -25.66 -17.50 6.73
N HIS A 254 -25.21 -18.05 5.59
CA HIS A 254 -23.80 -18.31 5.33
C HIS A 254 -23.28 -17.38 4.25
N TRP A 255 -22.04 -16.91 4.40
CA TRP A 255 -21.35 -16.19 3.33
C TRP A 255 -21.17 -17.12 2.12
N PRO A 256 -21.31 -16.61 0.88
CA PRO A 256 -21.06 -17.42 -0.31
C PRO A 256 -19.62 -17.97 -0.26
N ALA A 257 -19.45 -19.22 -0.64
CA ALA A 257 -18.14 -19.80 -0.87
C ALA A 257 -17.63 -19.44 -2.27
N GLY A 258 -16.33 -19.64 -2.56
CA GLY A 258 -15.76 -19.37 -3.88
C GLY A 258 -16.39 -20.19 -5.02
N ASN A 259 -17.10 -21.28 -4.68
CA ASN A 259 -17.86 -22.13 -5.59
C ASN A 259 -19.39 -21.88 -5.48
N TRP A 260 -19.82 -20.66 -5.17
CA TRP A 260 -21.23 -20.29 -4.97
C TRP A 260 -22.18 -20.74 -6.10
N ALA A 261 -21.68 -20.93 -7.33
CA ALA A 261 -22.48 -21.42 -8.45
C ALA A 261 -22.91 -22.89 -8.31
N ASP A 262 -22.22 -23.67 -7.47
CA ASP A 262 -22.52 -25.10 -7.25
C ASP A 262 -23.93 -25.30 -6.63
N GLN A 263 -24.50 -24.29 -5.96
CA GLN A 263 -25.86 -24.33 -5.40
C GLN A 263 -26.95 -24.61 -6.44
N PHE A 264 -26.68 -24.32 -7.73
CA PHE A 264 -27.65 -24.55 -8.80
C PHE A 264 -27.55 -25.96 -9.41
N GLY A 265 -26.58 -26.78 -9.00
CA GLY A 265 -26.50 -28.21 -9.33
C GLY A 265 -26.14 -28.57 -10.78
N ASP A 266 -25.82 -27.58 -11.63
CA ASP A 266 -25.47 -27.83 -13.04
C ASP A 266 -23.95 -27.94 -13.22
N VAL A 267 -23.48 -29.16 -13.51
CA VAL A 267 -22.06 -29.46 -13.74
C VAL A 267 -21.46 -28.72 -14.94
N GLN A 268 -22.27 -28.37 -15.94
CA GLN A 268 -21.81 -27.63 -17.11
C GLN A 268 -21.54 -26.16 -16.75
N LEU A 269 -22.35 -25.55 -15.88
CA LEU A 269 -22.08 -24.18 -15.40
C LEU A 269 -20.72 -24.11 -14.71
N LYS A 270 -20.45 -25.06 -13.80
CA LYS A 270 -19.16 -25.16 -13.11
C LYS A 270 -18.00 -25.29 -14.10
N ALA A 271 -18.12 -26.21 -15.06
CA ALA A 271 -17.08 -26.42 -16.07
C ALA A 271 -16.82 -25.17 -16.93
N LEU A 272 -17.87 -24.41 -17.28
CA LEU A 272 -17.74 -23.15 -18.02
C LEU A 272 -17.03 -22.07 -17.20
N ILE A 273 -17.35 -21.95 -15.92
CA ILE A 273 -16.66 -21.03 -15.00
C ILE A 273 -15.18 -21.42 -14.87
N ASP A 274 -14.89 -22.70 -14.62
CA ASP A 274 -13.51 -23.18 -14.49
C ASP A 274 -12.69 -23.00 -15.78
N GLU A 275 -13.31 -23.20 -16.95
CA GLU A 275 -12.70 -22.92 -18.25
C GLU A 275 -12.34 -21.44 -18.41
N ALA A 276 -13.26 -20.53 -18.07
CA ALA A 276 -13.01 -19.10 -18.12
C ALA A 276 -11.92 -18.66 -17.13
N LEU A 277 -11.86 -19.23 -15.94
CA LEU A 277 -10.85 -18.86 -14.94
C LEU A 277 -9.42 -19.31 -15.32
N LYS A 278 -9.29 -20.29 -16.23
CA LYS A 278 -7.99 -20.86 -16.60
C LYS A 278 -7.20 -20.02 -17.62
N SER A 279 -7.87 -19.43 -18.61
CA SER A 279 -7.21 -18.74 -19.72
C SER A 279 -8.13 -17.75 -20.43
N ASN A 280 -8.60 -16.74 -19.69
CA ASN A 280 -9.43 -15.67 -20.25
C ASN A 280 -8.62 -14.38 -20.47
N PRO A 281 -8.70 -13.76 -21.67
CA PRO A 281 -7.99 -12.53 -21.97
C PRO A 281 -8.29 -11.34 -21.04
N THR A 282 -9.46 -11.31 -20.40
CA THR A 282 -9.84 -10.27 -19.43
C THR A 282 -9.09 -10.46 -18.11
N LEU A 283 -8.88 -11.71 -17.69
CA LEU A 283 -8.04 -12.03 -16.53
C LEU A 283 -6.56 -11.78 -16.83
N ASP A 284 -6.10 -12.09 -18.04
CA ASP A 284 -4.73 -11.78 -18.47
C ASP A 284 -4.45 -10.27 -18.43
N GLN A 285 -5.43 -9.44 -18.85
CA GLN A 285 -5.34 -7.98 -18.70
C GLN A 285 -5.26 -7.53 -17.24
N ALA A 286 -6.04 -8.15 -16.34
CA ALA A 286 -5.97 -7.86 -14.92
C ALA A 286 -4.60 -8.24 -14.32
N HIS A 287 -4.09 -9.43 -14.64
CA HIS A 287 -2.76 -9.87 -14.21
C HIS A 287 -1.64 -8.98 -14.75
N ALA A 288 -1.74 -8.52 -16.00
CA ALA A 288 -0.78 -7.57 -16.57
C ALA A 288 -0.79 -6.22 -15.83
N ARG A 289 -1.98 -5.73 -15.42
CA ARG A 289 -2.09 -4.52 -14.59
C ARG A 289 -1.48 -4.70 -13.20
N VAL A 290 -1.66 -5.86 -12.58
CA VAL A 290 -1.00 -6.20 -11.31
C VAL A 290 0.52 -6.23 -11.47
N ALA A 291 1.03 -6.83 -12.54
CA ALA A 291 2.47 -6.86 -12.84
C ALA A 291 3.03 -5.44 -13.08
N ALA A 292 2.29 -4.57 -13.77
CA ALA A 292 2.66 -3.17 -13.94
C ALA A 292 2.72 -2.42 -12.60
N ALA A 293 1.72 -2.62 -11.73
CA ALA A 293 1.71 -2.02 -10.40
C ALA A 293 2.88 -2.50 -9.52
N ALA A 294 3.25 -3.78 -9.62
CA ALA A 294 4.45 -4.32 -8.97
C ALA A 294 5.74 -3.68 -9.50
N ALA A 295 5.87 -3.47 -10.82
CA ALA A 295 7.03 -2.79 -11.39
C ALA A 295 7.13 -1.32 -10.93
N TYR A 296 5.98 -0.63 -10.73
CA TYR A 296 5.98 0.71 -10.16
C TYR A 296 6.42 0.72 -8.69
N SER A 297 6.03 -0.26 -7.88
CA SER A 297 6.52 -0.37 -6.50
C SER A 297 8.02 -0.70 -6.44
N GLU A 298 8.55 -1.51 -7.37
CA GLU A 298 9.98 -1.73 -7.52
C GLU A 298 10.74 -0.46 -7.91
N THR A 299 10.17 0.36 -8.80
CA THR A 299 10.75 1.67 -9.18
C THR A 299 10.79 2.61 -7.99
N ALA A 300 9.71 2.70 -7.22
CA ALA A 300 9.67 3.50 -5.99
C ALA A 300 10.69 2.99 -4.94
N LYS A 301 10.89 1.67 -4.87
CA LYS A 301 11.89 1.06 -3.98
C LYS A 301 13.31 1.40 -4.42
N ALA A 302 13.59 1.43 -5.72
CA ALA A 302 14.90 1.81 -6.25
C ALA A 302 15.29 3.23 -5.83
N SER A 303 14.33 4.16 -5.75
CA SER A 303 14.54 5.53 -5.24
C SER A 303 14.94 5.61 -3.76
N THR A 304 14.80 4.51 -3.00
CA THR A 304 15.27 4.43 -1.60
C THR A 304 16.70 3.89 -1.48
N MET A 305 17.34 3.55 -2.58
CA MET A 305 18.67 2.93 -2.64
C MET A 305 19.72 3.86 -3.25
N PRO A 306 21.02 3.65 -2.96
CA PRO A 306 22.08 4.37 -3.66
C PRO A 306 22.06 4.06 -5.16
N ARG A 307 22.19 5.11 -5.98
CA ARG A 307 22.38 5.00 -7.43
C ARG A 307 23.86 5.13 -7.77
N VAL A 308 24.33 4.31 -8.70
CA VAL A 308 25.69 4.41 -9.26
C VAL A 308 25.58 4.55 -10.77
N ASP A 309 26.18 5.60 -11.31
CA ASP A 309 26.15 5.97 -12.71
C ASP A 309 27.58 6.06 -13.25
N ALA A 310 27.77 5.62 -14.49
CA ALA A 310 29.01 5.85 -15.24
C ALA A 310 28.71 6.79 -16.40
N SER A 311 29.49 7.86 -16.52
CA SER A 311 29.34 8.85 -17.58
C SER A 311 30.66 9.09 -18.29
N TYR A 312 30.57 9.31 -19.60
CA TYR A 312 31.70 9.70 -20.42
C TYR A 312 31.28 10.87 -21.30
N SER A 313 32.07 11.95 -21.31
CA SER A 313 31.87 13.09 -22.18
C SER A 313 33.17 13.47 -22.88
N LEU A 314 33.00 13.85 -24.15
CA LEU A 314 34.05 14.39 -25.00
C LEU A 314 33.59 15.78 -25.46
N MET A 315 34.26 16.83 -24.99
CA MET A 315 33.86 18.20 -25.30
C MET A 315 35.03 18.97 -25.89
N ARG A 316 34.86 19.48 -27.10
CA ARG A 316 35.82 20.40 -27.71
C ARG A 316 35.35 21.83 -27.50
N GLN A 317 36.13 22.60 -26.75
CA GLN A 317 35.79 23.97 -26.38
C GLN A 317 37.03 24.86 -26.40
N GLN A 318 36.80 26.15 -26.61
CA GLN A 318 37.85 27.17 -26.49
C GLN A 318 37.84 27.74 -25.08
N PHE A 319 38.95 27.64 -24.38
CA PHE A 319 39.08 28.24 -23.06
C PHE A 319 39.47 29.71 -23.19
N SER A 320 38.79 30.60 -22.47
CA SER A 320 39.15 32.03 -22.44
C SER A 320 40.53 32.23 -21.81
N ASN A 321 41.26 33.24 -22.29
CA ASN A 321 42.54 33.69 -21.73
C ASN A 321 42.45 34.21 -20.28
N THR A 322 41.24 34.54 -19.81
CA THR A 322 41.01 35.18 -18.51
C THR A 322 40.37 34.27 -17.47
N THR A 323 40.23 32.96 -17.76
CA THR A 323 39.63 32.00 -16.84
C THR A 323 40.68 31.34 -15.93
N PHE A 324 40.24 30.51 -14.98
CA PHE A 324 41.11 29.76 -14.06
C PHE A 324 42.09 28.78 -14.75
N VAL A 325 41.86 28.43 -16.02
CA VAL A 325 42.73 27.54 -16.80
C VAL A 325 43.96 28.32 -17.28
N PRO A 326 45.18 28.00 -16.79
CA PRO A 326 46.37 28.77 -17.13
C PRO A 326 46.83 28.52 -18.58
N PRO A 327 47.56 29.47 -19.20
CA PRO A 327 48.35 29.20 -20.40
C PRO A 327 49.30 27.99 -20.19
N PRO A 328 49.54 27.16 -21.22
CA PRO A 328 49.21 27.34 -22.63
C PRO A 328 47.78 26.90 -23.02
N PHE A 329 46.97 26.43 -22.07
CA PHE A 329 45.62 25.92 -22.35
C PHE A 329 44.58 27.05 -22.45
N GLY A 330 44.69 28.09 -21.62
CA GLY A 330 43.91 29.33 -21.77
C GLY A 330 44.19 30.01 -23.12
N GLY A 331 43.12 30.43 -23.82
CA GLY A 331 43.18 31.04 -25.16
C GLY A 331 43.13 30.08 -26.34
N SER A 332 43.14 28.77 -26.08
CA SER A 332 43.28 27.73 -27.11
C SER A 332 42.08 26.80 -27.18
N TRP A 333 41.93 26.12 -28.32
CA TRP A 333 40.98 25.03 -28.48
C TRP A 333 41.51 23.77 -27.82
N GLN A 334 40.73 23.23 -26.88
CA GLN A 334 41.05 21.99 -26.18
C GLN A 334 39.94 20.97 -26.35
N THR A 335 40.32 19.69 -26.36
CA THR A 335 39.38 18.57 -26.35
C THR A 335 39.45 17.92 -24.99
N GLU A 336 38.45 18.17 -24.15
CA GLU A 336 38.30 17.62 -22.82
C GLU A 336 37.70 16.21 -22.90
N ASN A 337 38.37 15.26 -22.27
CA ASN A 337 37.93 13.89 -22.09
C ASN A 337 37.63 13.68 -20.61
N LYS A 338 36.38 13.37 -20.30
CA LYS A 338 35.93 13.19 -18.92
C LYS A 338 35.17 11.90 -18.77
N GLY A 339 35.73 10.98 -17.99
CA GLY A 339 35.08 9.73 -17.60
C GLY A 339 34.87 9.72 -16.09
N VAL A 340 33.63 9.60 -15.62
CA VAL A 340 33.28 9.69 -14.20
C VAL A 340 32.37 8.53 -13.81
N LEU A 341 32.73 7.86 -12.73
CA LEU A 341 31.83 7.00 -11.95
C LEU A 341 31.31 7.82 -10.78
N SER A 342 29.99 8.04 -10.73
CA SER A 342 29.32 8.77 -9.66
C SER A 342 28.39 7.84 -8.87
N ALA A 343 28.30 8.06 -7.57
CA ALA A 343 27.32 7.46 -6.69
C ALA A 343 26.54 8.56 -5.97
N SER A 344 25.22 8.42 -5.89
CA SER A 344 24.34 9.33 -5.16
C SER A 344 23.39 8.56 -4.25
N TYR A 345 23.15 9.06 -3.04
CA TYR A 345 22.23 8.45 -2.10
C TYR A 345 21.44 9.51 -1.31
N ASP A 346 20.12 9.47 -1.42
CA ASP A 346 19.24 10.32 -0.61
C ASP A 346 19.10 9.71 0.80
N LEU A 347 19.43 10.48 1.84
CA LEU A 347 19.37 9.99 3.22
C LEU A 347 17.94 9.77 3.73
N ASP A 348 16.94 10.30 3.03
CA ASP A 348 15.51 10.13 3.32
C ASP A 348 15.16 10.38 4.81
N LEU A 349 15.71 11.44 5.40
CA LEU A 349 15.57 11.73 6.84
C LEU A 349 14.12 11.98 7.26
N TRP A 350 13.32 12.52 6.36
CA TRP A 350 11.91 12.87 6.55
C TRP A 350 10.95 11.83 5.99
N GLY A 351 11.47 10.78 5.34
CA GLY A 351 10.67 9.68 4.81
C GLY A 351 10.00 9.93 3.47
N LYS A 352 10.37 10.97 2.71
CA LYS A 352 9.81 11.28 1.37
C LYS A 352 9.76 10.03 0.47
N ASN A 353 10.91 9.41 0.18
CA ASN A 353 11.00 8.27 -0.75
C ASN A 353 10.40 7.01 -0.13
N ARG A 354 10.38 6.90 1.20
CA ARG A 354 9.78 5.77 1.92
C ARG A 354 8.26 5.83 1.92
N GLU A 355 7.67 7.01 2.07
CA GLU A 355 6.23 7.18 1.98
C GLU A 355 5.78 7.01 0.51
N ALA A 356 6.53 7.51 -0.47
CA ALA A 356 6.31 7.19 -1.90
C ALA A 356 6.31 5.67 -2.18
N LEU A 357 7.26 4.93 -1.61
CA LEU A 357 7.28 3.46 -1.70
C LEU A 357 6.03 2.83 -1.05
N LYS A 358 5.60 3.30 0.12
CA LYS A 358 4.40 2.78 0.76
C LYS A 358 3.15 3.06 -0.07
N ALA A 359 3.03 4.25 -0.64
CA ALA A 359 1.93 4.58 -1.56
C ALA A 359 1.89 3.63 -2.76
N ALA A 360 3.05 3.38 -3.40
CA ALA A 360 3.15 2.45 -4.52
C ALA A 360 2.82 1.00 -4.12
N ILE A 361 3.19 0.56 -2.92
CA ILE A 361 2.82 -0.76 -2.38
C ILE A 361 1.31 -0.84 -2.16
N SER A 362 0.68 0.18 -1.54
CA SER A 362 -0.77 0.20 -1.32
C SER A 362 -1.54 0.23 -2.65
N GLN A 363 -1.02 0.94 -3.66
CA GLN A 363 -1.58 0.91 -5.01
C GLN A 363 -1.43 -0.47 -5.69
N GLN A 364 -0.31 -1.17 -5.46
CA GLN A 364 -0.15 -2.56 -5.89
C GLN A 364 -1.15 -3.49 -5.22
N GLN A 365 -1.41 -3.34 -3.91
CA GLN A 365 -2.43 -4.10 -3.19
C GLN A 365 -3.83 -3.82 -3.77
N ALA A 366 -4.17 -2.55 -4.04
CA ALA A 366 -5.42 -2.20 -4.70
C ALA A 366 -5.56 -2.92 -6.06
N SER A 367 -4.51 -2.92 -6.88
CA SER A 367 -4.53 -3.62 -8.17
C SER A 367 -4.65 -5.14 -8.05
N GLN A 368 -4.10 -5.76 -7.00
CA GLN A 368 -4.28 -7.19 -6.73
C GLN A 368 -5.74 -7.51 -6.42
N VAL A 369 -6.38 -6.68 -5.61
CA VAL A 369 -7.80 -6.86 -5.25
C VAL A 369 -8.72 -6.53 -6.44
N ASP A 370 -8.36 -5.56 -7.29
CA ASP A 370 -9.08 -5.30 -8.54
C ASP A 370 -9.13 -6.54 -9.46
N ALA A 371 -8.11 -7.40 -9.44
CA ALA A 371 -8.14 -8.65 -10.20
C ALA A 371 -9.22 -9.62 -9.68
N GLU A 372 -9.48 -9.65 -8.37
CA GLU A 372 -10.59 -10.41 -7.79
C GLU A 372 -11.95 -9.80 -8.15
N VAL A 373 -12.06 -8.47 -8.27
CA VAL A 373 -13.27 -7.80 -8.80
C VAL A 373 -13.54 -8.25 -10.25
N VAL A 374 -12.51 -8.28 -11.10
CA VAL A 374 -12.64 -8.74 -12.49
C VAL A 374 -13.09 -10.20 -12.54
N LYS A 375 -12.50 -11.06 -11.71
CA LYS A 375 -12.88 -12.47 -11.59
C LYS A 375 -14.33 -12.64 -11.14
N LEU A 376 -14.75 -11.91 -10.11
CA LEU A 376 -16.13 -11.93 -9.61
C LEU A 376 -17.12 -11.47 -10.71
N THR A 377 -16.78 -10.40 -11.42
CA THR A 377 -17.60 -9.88 -12.52
C THR A 377 -17.73 -10.91 -13.63
N LEU A 378 -16.62 -11.53 -14.05
CA LEU A 378 -16.59 -12.54 -15.11
C LEU A 378 -17.45 -13.76 -14.75
N THR A 379 -17.25 -14.34 -13.56
CA THR A 379 -17.99 -15.52 -13.10
C THR A 379 -19.49 -15.22 -12.96
N THR A 380 -19.84 -14.04 -12.45
CA THR A 380 -21.23 -13.57 -12.36
C THR A 380 -21.85 -13.39 -13.74
N SER A 381 -21.15 -12.75 -14.69
CA SER A 381 -21.64 -12.59 -16.06
C SER A 381 -21.91 -13.93 -16.74
N ILE A 382 -20.99 -14.91 -16.59
CA ILE A 382 -21.18 -16.25 -17.14
C ILE A 382 -22.44 -16.90 -16.56
N ALA A 383 -22.61 -16.88 -15.23
CA ALA A 383 -23.76 -17.49 -14.58
C ALA A 383 -25.09 -16.84 -14.98
N ARG A 384 -25.16 -15.50 -15.07
CA ARG A 384 -26.36 -14.78 -15.50
C ARG A 384 -26.70 -15.06 -16.96
N THR A 385 -25.71 -15.05 -17.86
CA THR A 385 -25.93 -15.41 -19.27
C THR A 385 -26.32 -16.88 -19.44
N TYR A 386 -25.79 -17.78 -18.61
CA TYR A 386 -26.18 -19.18 -18.59
C TYR A 386 -27.62 -19.38 -18.06
N ASN A 387 -28.04 -18.61 -17.05
CA ASN A 387 -29.44 -18.56 -16.62
C ASN A 387 -30.37 -18.01 -17.70
N GLN A 388 -29.92 -17.01 -18.48
CA GLN A 388 -30.67 -16.53 -19.64
C GLN A 388 -30.82 -17.62 -20.71
N LEU A 389 -29.78 -18.41 -20.95
CA LEU A 389 -29.89 -19.58 -21.83
C LEU A 389 -30.93 -20.58 -21.32
N ALA A 390 -30.95 -20.84 -20.01
CA ALA A 390 -31.96 -21.71 -19.38
C ALA A 390 -33.38 -21.18 -19.59
N ARG A 391 -33.59 -19.87 -19.40
CA ARG A 391 -34.87 -19.19 -19.66
C ARG A 391 -35.35 -19.40 -21.09
N LEU A 392 -34.46 -19.21 -22.07
CA LEU A 392 -34.79 -19.38 -23.49
C LEU A 392 -35.24 -20.81 -23.81
N TYR A 393 -34.60 -21.83 -23.22
CA TYR A 393 -35.04 -23.22 -23.39
C TYR A 393 -36.41 -23.48 -22.77
N VAL A 394 -36.73 -22.92 -21.60
CA VAL A 394 -38.07 -23.06 -20.99
C VAL A 394 -39.14 -22.38 -21.84
N LEU A 395 -38.89 -21.16 -22.32
CA LEU A 395 -39.81 -20.45 -23.21
C LEU A 395 -39.98 -21.17 -24.56
N ARG A 396 -38.91 -21.80 -25.05
CA ARG A 396 -38.93 -22.62 -26.25
C ARG A 396 -39.83 -23.84 -26.07
N ASP A 397 -39.74 -24.53 -24.93
CA ASP A 397 -40.60 -25.68 -24.62
C ASP A 397 -42.08 -25.26 -24.55
N ILE A 398 -42.38 -24.14 -23.88
CA ILE A 398 -43.74 -23.56 -23.84
C ILE A 398 -44.22 -23.25 -25.26
N ALA A 399 -43.39 -22.64 -26.11
CA ALA A 399 -43.74 -22.33 -27.50
C ALA A 399 -43.96 -23.60 -28.35
N GLN A 400 -43.29 -24.72 -28.04
CA GLN A 400 -43.52 -26.00 -28.71
C GLN A 400 -44.85 -26.63 -28.29
N GLU A 401 -45.18 -26.59 -27.00
CA GLU A 401 -46.48 -27.06 -26.48
C GLU A 401 -47.63 -26.23 -27.08
N GLU A 402 -47.47 -24.92 -27.14
CA GLU A 402 -48.40 -23.99 -27.79
C GLU A 402 -48.68 -24.34 -29.26
N ILE A 403 -47.63 -24.66 -30.02
CA ILE A 403 -47.78 -25.08 -31.43
C ILE A 403 -48.62 -26.35 -31.52
N ALA A 404 -48.38 -27.33 -30.65
CA ALA A 404 -49.14 -28.58 -30.64
C ALA A 404 -50.62 -28.34 -30.28
N GLN A 405 -50.91 -27.45 -29.32
CA GLN A 405 -52.27 -27.05 -28.96
C GLN A 405 -52.97 -26.33 -30.12
N ARG A 406 -52.32 -25.36 -30.77
CA ARG A 406 -52.87 -24.66 -31.93
C ARG A 406 -53.09 -25.55 -33.16
N GLU A 407 -52.24 -26.55 -33.38
CA GLU A 407 -52.46 -27.58 -34.40
C GLU A 407 -53.69 -28.45 -34.09
N GLN A 408 -53.99 -28.69 -32.81
CA GLN A 408 -55.23 -29.34 -32.41
C GLN A 408 -56.45 -28.45 -32.64
N ILE A 409 -56.37 -27.14 -32.34
CA ILE A 409 -57.45 -26.19 -32.61
C ILE A 409 -57.76 -26.14 -34.11
N ASP A 410 -56.76 -26.00 -34.99
CA ASP A 410 -56.96 -26.00 -36.46
C ASP A 410 -57.62 -27.30 -36.94
N ARG A 411 -57.21 -28.46 -36.42
CA ARG A 411 -57.85 -29.76 -36.75
C ARG A 411 -59.32 -29.82 -36.32
N ILE A 412 -59.65 -29.32 -35.13
CA ILE A 412 -61.03 -29.28 -34.63
C ILE A 412 -61.87 -28.34 -35.50
N THR A 413 -61.36 -27.14 -35.80
CA THR A 413 -62.04 -26.16 -36.66
C THR A 413 -62.27 -26.72 -38.07
N ALA A 414 -61.28 -27.40 -38.66
CA ALA A 414 -61.44 -28.05 -39.96
C ALA A 414 -62.54 -29.13 -39.96
N GLY A 415 -62.60 -29.95 -38.89
CA GLY A 415 -63.68 -30.94 -38.71
C GLY A 415 -65.05 -30.28 -38.57
N ARG A 416 -65.15 -29.19 -37.81
CA ARG A 416 -66.40 -28.44 -37.61
C ARG A 416 -66.90 -27.79 -38.90
N ILE A 417 -66.02 -27.24 -39.74
CA ILE A 417 -66.37 -26.74 -41.08
C ILE A 417 -66.91 -27.87 -41.97
N ALA A 418 -66.29 -29.05 -41.94
CA ALA A 418 -66.77 -30.21 -42.70
C ALA A 418 -68.20 -30.65 -42.28
N THR A 419 -68.59 -30.35 -41.04
CA THR A 419 -69.95 -30.59 -40.52
C THR A 419 -70.88 -29.37 -40.61
N GLY A 420 -70.43 -28.26 -41.20
CA GLY A 420 -71.21 -27.02 -41.35
C GLY A 420 -71.42 -26.21 -40.06
N LEU A 421 -70.61 -26.46 -39.02
CA LEU A 421 -70.75 -25.81 -37.70
C LEU A 421 -69.92 -24.54 -37.51
N ASP A 422 -68.88 -24.34 -38.33
CA ASP A 422 -68.00 -23.16 -38.33
C ASP A 422 -67.75 -22.69 -39.79
N THR A 423 -67.07 -21.55 -39.98
CA THR A 423 -66.76 -20.97 -41.29
C THR A 423 -65.25 -20.95 -41.59
N GLU A 424 -64.88 -20.63 -42.83
CA GLU A 424 -63.46 -20.45 -43.20
C GLU A 424 -62.79 -19.30 -42.44
N VAL A 425 -63.54 -18.36 -41.83
CA VAL A 425 -62.96 -17.29 -40.98
C VAL A 425 -62.28 -17.89 -39.75
N GLU A 426 -62.95 -18.82 -39.06
CA GLU A 426 -62.38 -19.50 -37.90
C GLU A 426 -61.11 -20.28 -38.28
N ARG A 427 -61.12 -20.96 -39.43
CA ARG A 427 -59.95 -21.70 -39.91
C ARG A 427 -58.77 -20.78 -40.25
N LYS A 428 -59.03 -19.67 -40.93
CA LYS A 428 -57.96 -18.71 -41.25
C LYS A 428 -57.38 -18.05 -40.01
N THR A 429 -58.20 -17.82 -38.99
CA THR A 429 -57.76 -17.33 -37.68
C THR A 429 -56.85 -18.33 -36.98
N ALA A 430 -57.24 -19.61 -36.92
CA ALA A 430 -56.41 -20.68 -36.35
C ALA A 430 -55.06 -20.83 -37.10
N GLN A 431 -55.09 -20.81 -38.44
CA GLN A 431 -53.89 -20.87 -39.28
C GLN A 431 -52.94 -19.69 -39.04
N ALA A 432 -53.48 -18.47 -38.91
CA ALA A 432 -52.69 -17.28 -38.62
C ALA A 432 -52.02 -17.38 -37.23
N ASN A 433 -52.77 -17.79 -36.20
CA ASN A 433 -52.25 -17.96 -34.84
C ASN A 433 -51.15 -19.05 -34.77
N LEU A 434 -51.33 -20.16 -35.48
CA LEU A 434 -50.32 -21.22 -35.59
C LEU A 434 -49.05 -20.71 -36.28
N ALA A 435 -49.19 -19.94 -37.37
CA ALA A 435 -48.04 -19.35 -38.07
C ALA A 435 -47.27 -18.37 -37.17
N THR A 436 -47.97 -17.56 -36.38
CA THR A 436 -47.38 -16.65 -35.39
C THR A 436 -46.59 -17.43 -34.31
N SER A 437 -47.13 -18.51 -33.75
CA SER A 437 -46.41 -19.32 -32.76
C SER A 437 -45.17 -19.98 -33.35
N ARG A 438 -45.25 -20.46 -34.59
CA ARG A 438 -44.09 -21.01 -35.32
C ARG A 438 -43.00 -19.96 -35.53
N ALA A 439 -43.36 -18.72 -35.86
CA ALA A 439 -42.41 -17.62 -35.97
C ALA A 439 -41.74 -17.29 -34.63
N SER A 440 -42.51 -17.25 -33.53
CA SER A 440 -41.98 -17.05 -32.17
C SER A 440 -40.98 -18.13 -31.77
N LEU A 441 -41.27 -19.41 -32.07
CA LEU A 441 -40.33 -20.51 -31.83
C LEU A 441 -38.99 -20.28 -32.56
N LYS A 442 -39.03 -19.85 -33.83
CA LYS A 442 -37.80 -19.55 -34.59
C LYS A 442 -37.03 -18.36 -34.03
N SER A 443 -37.72 -17.36 -33.50
CA SER A 443 -37.07 -16.26 -32.77
C SER A 443 -36.33 -16.77 -31.52
N LEU A 444 -36.95 -17.64 -30.73
CA LEU A 444 -36.33 -18.25 -29.55
C LEU A 444 -35.13 -19.14 -29.90
N ASP A 445 -35.21 -19.91 -30.98
CA ASP A 445 -34.08 -20.70 -31.51
C ASP A 445 -32.90 -19.76 -31.87
N GLY A 446 -33.18 -18.64 -32.53
CA GLY A 446 -32.17 -17.62 -32.86
C GLY A 446 -31.53 -16.98 -31.62
N GLN A 447 -32.32 -16.60 -30.62
CA GLN A 447 -31.82 -16.06 -29.35
C GLN A 447 -30.99 -17.08 -28.59
N THR A 448 -31.39 -18.35 -28.59
CA THR A 448 -30.64 -19.45 -27.98
C THR A 448 -29.24 -19.54 -28.60
N LEU A 449 -29.16 -19.44 -29.92
CA LEU A 449 -27.89 -19.46 -30.64
C LEU A 449 -26.99 -18.26 -30.29
N THR A 450 -27.55 -17.04 -30.28
CA THR A 450 -26.76 -15.84 -29.96
C THR A 450 -26.30 -15.81 -28.50
N THR A 451 -27.12 -16.27 -27.56
CA THR A 451 -26.72 -16.41 -26.14
C THR A 451 -25.59 -17.43 -25.97
N ARG A 452 -25.59 -18.52 -26.74
CA ARG A 452 -24.46 -19.48 -26.74
C ARG A 452 -23.16 -18.83 -27.23
N TYR A 453 -23.22 -17.97 -28.25
CA TYR A 453 -22.07 -17.20 -28.69
C TYR A 453 -21.60 -16.16 -27.65
N GLN A 454 -22.54 -15.52 -26.93
CA GLN A 454 -22.20 -14.61 -25.84
C GLN A 454 -21.45 -15.33 -24.71
N ILE A 455 -21.89 -16.54 -24.32
CA ILE A 455 -21.16 -17.34 -23.33
C ILE A 455 -19.76 -17.68 -23.86
N ALA A 456 -19.63 -18.14 -25.11
CA ALA A 456 -18.32 -18.43 -25.69
C ALA A 456 -17.37 -17.23 -25.67
N ALA A 457 -17.88 -16.03 -25.96
CA ALA A 457 -17.11 -14.79 -25.86
C ALA A 457 -16.69 -14.49 -24.42
N LEU A 458 -17.57 -14.71 -23.43
CA LEU A 458 -17.22 -14.59 -22.00
C LEU A 458 -16.17 -15.62 -21.58
N LEU A 459 -16.11 -16.81 -22.20
CA LEU A 459 -15.03 -17.77 -21.95
C LEU A 459 -13.69 -17.31 -22.54
N GLY A 460 -13.69 -16.32 -23.45
CA GLY A 460 -12.52 -15.96 -24.26
C GLY A 460 -12.31 -16.89 -25.45
N ALA A 461 -13.33 -17.65 -25.85
CA ALA A 461 -13.29 -18.62 -26.93
C ALA A 461 -14.01 -18.11 -28.20
N GLY A 462 -13.77 -18.79 -29.33
CA GLY A 462 -14.49 -18.53 -30.58
C GLY A 462 -15.96 -18.99 -30.55
N PRO A 463 -16.80 -18.53 -31.48
CA PRO A 463 -18.24 -18.79 -31.49
C PRO A 463 -18.61 -20.29 -31.54
N ASP A 464 -17.79 -21.12 -32.18
CA ASP A 464 -18.01 -22.57 -32.29
C ASP A 464 -17.94 -23.29 -30.94
N ARG A 465 -17.21 -22.74 -29.95
CA ARG A 465 -17.24 -23.25 -28.57
C ARG A 465 -18.65 -23.11 -27.97
N GLY A 466 -19.38 -22.06 -28.35
CA GLY A 466 -20.78 -21.86 -27.98
C GLY A 466 -21.70 -22.94 -28.52
N LEU A 467 -21.41 -23.45 -29.72
CA LEU A 467 -22.16 -24.57 -30.34
C LEU A 467 -21.99 -25.90 -29.60
N GLN A 468 -21.05 -26.00 -28.66
CA GLN A 468 -20.85 -27.17 -27.81
C GLN A 468 -21.58 -27.04 -26.46
N ILE A 469 -22.04 -25.83 -26.09
CA ILE A 469 -22.81 -25.61 -24.86
C ILE A 469 -24.19 -26.23 -25.02
N THR A 470 -24.54 -27.19 -24.18
CA THR A 470 -25.81 -27.91 -24.23
C THR A 470 -26.89 -27.20 -23.42
N ARG A 471 -28.12 -27.73 -23.45
CA ARG A 471 -29.24 -27.20 -22.68
C ARG A 471 -28.93 -27.19 -21.18
N PRO A 472 -29.11 -26.06 -20.47
CA PRO A 472 -28.91 -25.98 -19.03
C PRO A 472 -29.90 -26.84 -18.23
N THR A 473 -29.43 -27.36 -17.10
CA THR A 473 -30.20 -28.13 -16.12
C THR A 473 -30.02 -27.53 -14.71
N LEU A 474 -30.19 -26.21 -14.62
CA LEU A 474 -30.09 -25.47 -13.35
C LEU A 474 -31.29 -25.73 -12.44
N GLY A 475 -31.03 -26.01 -11.17
CA GLY A 475 -32.02 -26.06 -10.10
C GLY A 475 -32.50 -24.67 -9.64
N MET A 476 -33.32 -24.64 -8.59
CA MET A 476 -33.84 -23.39 -7.98
C MET A 476 -32.83 -22.69 -7.06
N GLY A 477 -31.69 -23.33 -6.74
CA GLY A 477 -30.73 -22.83 -5.76
C GLY A 477 -31.17 -23.08 -4.32
N ASP A 478 -30.31 -22.71 -3.38
CA ASP A 478 -30.57 -22.85 -1.95
C ASP A 478 -31.53 -21.75 -1.45
N GLU A 479 -32.05 -21.93 -0.23
CA GLU A 479 -32.80 -20.89 0.46
C GLU A 479 -31.91 -19.66 0.72
N VAL A 480 -32.42 -18.47 0.42
CA VAL A 480 -31.69 -17.22 0.62
C VAL A 480 -31.83 -16.80 2.07
N ARG A 481 -30.70 -16.72 2.79
CA ARG A 481 -30.60 -16.16 4.14
C ARG A 481 -29.36 -15.30 4.27
N LEU A 482 -29.49 -14.13 4.87
CA LEU A 482 -28.36 -13.23 5.09
C LEU A 482 -27.46 -13.67 6.26
N PRO A 483 -26.13 -13.61 6.12
CA PRO A 483 -25.18 -13.79 7.21
C PRO A 483 -25.36 -12.76 8.35
N ASP A 484 -25.02 -13.17 9.55
CA ASP A 484 -24.97 -12.26 10.70
C ASP A 484 -23.83 -11.24 10.53
N ASN A 485 -24.00 -10.05 11.14
CA ASN A 485 -23.03 -8.93 11.08
C ASN A 485 -22.66 -8.45 9.66
N LEU A 486 -23.53 -8.68 8.67
CA LEU A 486 -23.29 -8.39 7.26
C LEU A 486 -22.68 -7.02 6.99
N PRO A 487 -23.21 -5.88 7.51
CA PRO A 487 -22.63 -4.57 7.19
C PRO A 487 -21.16 -4.42 7.59
N ALA A 488 -20.77 -4.98 8.74
CA ALA A 488 -19.41 -4.88 9.25
C ALA A 488 -18.45 -5.77 8.45
N ASP A 489 -18.86 -7.00 8.19
CA ASP A 489 -18.04 -8.00 7.51
C ASP A 489 -17.87 -7.71 6.01
N LEU A 490 -18.85 -7.02 5.39
CA LEU A 490 -18.84 -6.67 3.97
C LEU A 490 -17.57 -5.90 3.56
N VAL A 491 -17.05 -5.04 4.44
CA VAL A 491 -15.82 -4.26 4.22
C VAL A 491 -14.59 -5.13 3.99
N SER A 492 -14.61 -6.38 4.45
CA SER A 492 -13.51 -7.35 4.32
C SER A 492 -13.80 -8.49 3.34
N ARG A 493 -15.05 -8.60 2.87
CA ARG A 493 -15.52 -9.70 2.01
C ARG A 493 -15.90 -9.25 0.61
N ARG A 494 -16.08 -7.95 0.39
CA ARG A 494 -16.38 -7.39 -0.93
C ARG A 494 -15.13 -6.74 -1.53
N PRO A 495 -14.59 -7.28 -2.64
CA PRO A 495 -13.25 -6.92 -3.14
C PRO A 495 -13.15 -5.44 -3.53
N GLU A 496 -14.17 -4.84 -4.13
CA GLU A 496 -14.14 -3.42 -4.50
C GLU A 496 -14.07 -2.46 -3.31
N ILE A 497 -14.70 -2.79 -2.16
CA ILE A 497 -14.52 -2.00 -0.92
C ILE A 497 -13.07 -2.12 -0.42
N VAL A 498 -12.50 -3.33 -0.44
CA VAL A 498 -11.10 -3.56 -0.02
C VAL A 498 -10.13 -2.81 -0.94
N ALA A 499 -10.35 -2.83 -2.25
CA ALA A 499 -9.55 -2.09 -3.22
C ALA A 499 -9.66 -0.57 -3.00
N ALA A 500 -10.86 -0.05 -2.73
CA ALA A 500 -11.06 1.36 -2.39
C ALA A 500 -10.32 1.74 -1.09
N ARG A 501 -10.34 0.88 -0.07
CA ARG A 501 -9.57 1.08 1.17
C ARG A 501 -8.06 1.19 0.92
N TRP A 502 -7.51 0.30 0.08
CA TRP A 502 -6.08 0.37 -0.29
C TRP A 502 -5.73 1.64 -1.07
N ARG A 503 -6.64 2.17 -1.89
CA ARG A 503 -6.45 3.47 -2.55
C ARG A 503 -6.45 4.63 -1.56
N VAL A 504 -7.33 4.63 -0.56
CA VAL A 504 -7.30 5.61 0.53
C VAL A 504 -5.95 5.56 1.26
N ASP A 505 -5.47 4.36 1.58
CA ASP A 505 -4.18 4.17 2.23
C ASP A 505 -3.00 4.68 1.37
N ALA A 506 -3.03 4.46 0.05
CA ALA A 506 -2.05 5.03 -0.87
C ALA A 506 -2.05 6.57 -0.80
N MET A 507 -3.22 7.22 -0.81
CA MET A 507 -3.33 8.68 -0.71
C MET A 507 -2.86 9.23 0.65
N VAL A 508 -3.03 8.47 1.74
CA VAL A 508 -2.47 8.83 3.05
C VAL A 508 -0.94 8.93 2.98
N HIS A 509 -0.31 8.04 2.22
CA HIS A 509 1.13 8.04 2.02
C HIS A 509 1.60 9.16 1.07
N ASP A 510 0.87 9.44 -0.01
CA ASP A 510 1.14 10.58 -0.91
C ASP A 510 1.08 11.93 -0.18
N VAL A 511 0.12 12.11 0.74
CA VAL A 511 0.04 13.33 1.57
C VAL A 511 1.27 13.46 2.48
N LYS A 512 1.79 12.35 3.01
CA LYS A 512 3.00 12.35 3.85
C LYS A 512 4.26 12.62 3.03
N GLU A 513 4.35 12.08 1.82
CA GLU A 513 5.41 12.39 0.85
C GLU A 513 5.42 13.90 0.54
N ALA A 514 4.28 14.48 0.15
CA ALA A 514 4.18 15.90 -0.15
C ALA A 514 4.52 16.80 1.06
N LYS A 515 4.19 16.37 2.29
CA LYS A 515 4.64 17.07 3.51
C LYS A 515 6.15 17.02 3.69
N ALA A 516 6.80 15.93 3.26
CA ALA A 516 8.25 15.78 3.39
C ALA A 516 9.02 16.75 2.47
N GLU A 517 8.43 17.22 1.37
CA GLU A 517 9.04 18.19 0.45
C GLU A 517 9.27 19.58 1.06
N PHE A 518 8.56 19.92 2.14
CA PHE A 518 8.77 21.17 2.88
C PHE A 518 10.06 21.15 3.72
N TYR A 519 10.70 20.00 3.86
CA TYR A 519 11.91 19.83 4.66
C TYR A 519 13.17 19.75 3.77
N PRO A 520 14.38 20.02 4.33
CA PRO A 520 15.61 19.92 3.57
C PRO A 520 15.84 18.50 3.04
N ASP A 521 16.13 18.39 1.74
CA ASP A 521 16.62 17.17 1.11
C ASP A 521 18.15 17.10 1.25
N ILE A 522 18.67 15.94 1.64
CA ILE A 522 20.10 15.71 1.86
C ILE A 522 20.55 14.51 1.02
N ASN A 523 21.24 14.81 -0.08
CA ASN A 523 21.83 13.83 -0.98
C ASN A 523 23.32 13.70 -0.68
N LEU A 524 23.80 12.48 -0.49
CA LEU A 524 25.23 12.17 -0.42
C LEU A 524 25.75 11.84 -1.81
N SER A 525 26.67 12.64 -2.31
CA SER A 525 27.31 12.42 -3.61
C SER A 525 28.78 12.08 -3.45
N ALA A 526 29.22 11.09 -4.23
CA ALA A 526 30.62 10.74 -4.39
C ALA A 526 30.90 10.49 -5.87
N ALA A 527 32.01 10.99 -6.37
CA ALA A 527 32.43 10.81 -7.76
C ALA A 527 33.92 10.56 -7.83
N ILE A 528 34.33 9.61 -8.67
CA ILE A 528 35.73 9.34 -9.02
C ILE A 528 35.83 9.27 -10.54
N GLY A 529 36.92 9.74 -11.11
CA GLY A 529 37.04 9.78 -12.56
C GLY A 529 38.40 10.16 -13.09
N LEU A 530 38.44 10.33 -14.40
CA LEU A 530 39.56 10.82 -15.17
C LEU A 530 39.11 12.06 -15.93
N ASP A 531 39.91 13.11 -15.89
CA ASP A 531 39.68 14.38 -16.57
C ASP A 531 41.00 14.83 -17.21
N ALA A 532 40.99 15.01 -18.54
CA ALA A 532 42.20 15.34 -19.29
C ALA A 532 41.91 16.08 -20.60
N PHE A 533 42.80 17.01 -20.96
CA PHE A 533 42.89 17.50 -22.34
C PHE A 533 43.61 16.48 -23.24
N GLY A 534 42.92 16.04 -24.28
CA GLY A 534 43.39 15.05 -25.26
C GLY A 534 43.45 13.61 -24.72
N PHE A 535 43.43 12.64 -25.62
CA PHE A 535 43.41 11.20 -25.26
C PHE A 535 44.74 10.69 -24.69
N GLY A 536 45.87 11.25 -25.12
CA GLY A 536 47.20 10.73 -24.77
C GLY A 536 47.56 10.80 -23.28
N ARG A 537 46.83 11.59 -22.50
CA ARG A 537 47.02 11.73 -21.04
C ARG A 537 45.87 11.15 -20.21
N PHE A 538 44.77 10.76 -20.86
CA PHE A 538 43.53 10.39 -20.18
C PHE A 538 43.69 9.20 -19.23
N LEU A 539 44.41 8.15 -19.66
CA LEU A 539 44.67 6.95 -18.86
C LEU A 539 45.92 7.07 -17.98
N THR A 540 46.24 8.28 -17.49
CA THR A 540 47.38 8.51 -16.60
C THR A 540 46.93 8.75 -15.16
N ALA A 541 47.81 8.46 -14.19
CA ALA A 541 47.52 8.72 -12.78
C ALA A 541 47.30 10.21 -12.48
N ALA A 542 47.85 11.11 -13.30
CA ALA A 542 47.72 12.55 -13.16
C ALA A 542 46.34 13.09 -13.59
N SER A 543 45.56 12.32 -14.34
CA SER A 543 44.21 12.70 -14.79
C SER A 543 43.12 12.37 -13.77
N ARG A 544 43.47 11.81 -12.61
CA ARG A 544 42.48 11.40 -11.60
C ARG A 544 41.78 12.60 -10.98
N THR A 545 40.46 12.53 -10.90
CA THR A 545 39.61 13.46 -10.15
C THR A 545 38.74 12.70 -9.16
N ALA A 546 38.47 13.31 -8.01
CA ALA A 546 37.59 12.77 -7.00
C ALA A 546 36.85 13.89 -6.28
N ALA A 547 35.57 13.69 -6.00
CA ALA A 547 34.74 14.58 -5.23
C ALA A 547 33.87 13.78 -4.26
N VAL A 548 33.67 14.27 -3.05
CA VAL A 548 32.74 13.71 -2.08
C VAL A 548 32.12 14.85 -1.29
N GLY A 549 30.81 14.85 -1.15
CA GLY A 549 30.13 15.87 -0.38
C GLY A 549 28.62 15.70 -0.33
N PRO A 550 27.98 16.20 0.75
CA PRO A 550 26.54 16.31 0.79
C PRO A 550 26.08 17.48 -0.08
N ALA A 551 25.01 17.29 -0.84
CA ALA A 551 24.20 18.34 -1.41
C ALA A 551 22.95 18.50 -0.53
N ILE A 552 22.69 19.73 -0.06
CA ILE A 552 21.53 20.05 0.76
C ILE A 552 20.66 21.02 -0.05
N HIS A 553 19.43 20.61 -0.31
CA HIS A 553 18.42 21.46 -0.95
C HIS A 553 17.34 21.80 0.07
N LEU A 554 17.10 23.09 0.31
CA LEU A 554 16.04 23.57 1.20
C LEU A 554 15.22 24.63 0.45
N PRO A 555 13.95 24.35 0.10
CA PRO A 555 13.08 25.36 -0.48
C PRO A 555 12.81 26.46 0.56
N ILE A 556 13.23 27.69 0.26
CA ILE A 556 12.98 28.88 1.12
C ILE A 556 11.77 29.65 0.60
N PHE A 557 11.66 29.82 -0.72
CA PHE A 557 10.56 30.50 -1.37
C PHE A 557 10.31 29.85 -2.74
N ASP A 558 9.09 29.37 -2.96
CA ASP A 558 8.64 28.59 -4.11
C ASP A 558 7.39 29.22 -4.76
N ALA A 559 7.09 30.49 -4.46
CA ALA A 559 5.86 31.19 -4.85
C ALA A 559 4.55 30.45 -4.51
N GLY A 560 4.56 29.52 -3.54
CA GLY A 560 3.40 28.76 -3.08
C GLY A 560 3.17 27.43 -3.80
N GLU A 561 4.12 26.97 -4.62
CA GLU A 561 4.05 25.70 -5.35
C GLU A 561 3.80 24.49 -4.43
N LEU A 562 4.63 24.27 -3.42
CA LEU A 562 4.51 23.13 -2.49
C LEU A 562 3.21 23.17 -1.70
N ARG A 563 2.74 24.37 -1.34
CA ARG A 563 1.43 24.54 -0.69
C ARG A 563 0.28 24.18 -1.63
N ALA A 564 0.38 24.50 -2.92
CA ALA A 564 -0.62 24.13 -3.92
C ALA A 564 -0.61 22.61 -4.17
N GLN A 565 0.57 22.00 -4.31
CA GLN A 565 0.73 20.55 -4.46
C GLN A 565 0.17 19.79 -3.26
N LEU A 566 0.48 20.20 -2.03
CA LEU A 566 -0.08 19.56 -0.83
C LEU A 566 -1.60 19.71 -0.75
N LYS A 567 -2.17 20.86 -1.12
CA LYS A 567 -3.62 21.02 -1.23
C LYS A 567 -4.23 20.05 -2.25
N GLY A 568 -3.57 19.87 -3.39
CA GLY A 568 -3.94 18.87 -4.39
C GLY A 568 -3.96 17.46 -3.80
N ARG A 569 -2.90 17.06 -3.09
CA ARG A 569 -2.84 15.74 -2.43
C ARG A 569 -3.92 15.51 -1.38
N TYR A 570 -4.30 16.54 -0.62
CA TYR A 570 -5.45 16.43 0.27
C TYR A 570 -6.77 16.32 -0.48
N ALA A 571 -6.94 17.03 -1.61
CA ALA A 571 -8.14 16.88 -2.43
C ALA A 571 -8.23 15.47 -3.05
N ASP A 572 -7.11 14.89 -3.48
CA ASP A 572 -7.04 13.49 -3.96
C ASP A 572 -7.38 12.50 -2.84
N PHE A 573 -6.90 12.75 -1.61
CA PHE A 573 -7.27 11.97 -0.43
C PHE A 573 -8.77 12.06 -0.11
N ASP A 574 -9.35 13.27 -0.12
CA ASP A 574 -10.77 13.50 0.10
C ASP A 574 -11.63 12.79 -0.94
N TYR A 575 -11.19 12.84 -2.21
CA TYR A 575 -11.79 12.11 -3.31
C TYR A 575 -11.76 10.60 -3.06
N ALA A 576 -10.61 10.04 -2.70
CA ALA A 576 -10.49 8.60 -2.42
C ALA A 576 -11.37 8.16 -1.24
N VAL A 577 -11.48 8.97 -0.18
CA VAL A 577 -12.38 8.72 0.96
C VAL A 577 -13.84 8.75 0.52
N ALA A 578 -14.24 9.74 -0.30
CA ALA A 578 -15.58 9.83 -0.84
C ALA A 578 -15.92 8.62 -1.73
N THR A 579 -15.00 8.18 -2.58
CA THR A 579 -15.16 6.97 -3.40
C THR A 579 -15.31 5.72 -2.55
N TYR A 580 -14.55 5.56 -1.48
CA TYR A 580 -14.71 4.45 -0.53
C TYR A 580 -16.11 4.48 0.12
N ASN A 581 -16.56 5.65 0.58
CA ASN A 581 -17.87 5.81 1.21
C ASN A 581 -19.02 5.50 0.23
N GLU A 582 -18.91 5.98 -1.02
CA GLU A 582 -19.87 5.68 -2.10
C GLU A 582 -19.90 4.18 -2.42
N THR A 583 -18.74 3.53 -2.48
CA THR A 583 -18.62 2.09 -2.73
C THR A 583 -19.31 1.29 -1.64
N LEU A 584 -19.12 1.67 -0.37
CA LEU A 584 -19.76 1.03 0.78
C LEU A 584 -21.29 1.21 0.76
N VAL A 585 -21.79 2.42 0.49
CA VAL A 585 -23.24 2.70 0.41
C VAL A 585 -23.88 1.92 -0.75
N THR A 586 -23.24 1.93 -1.92
CA THR A 586 -23.70 1.18 -3.09
C THR A 586 -23.75 -0.31 -2.78
N ALA A 587 -22.71 -0.83 -2.13
CA ALA A 587 -22.64 -2.24 -1.80
C ALA A 587 -23.74 -2.69 -0.82
N LEU A 588 -23.99 -1.91 0.23
CA LEU A 588 -25.09 -2.17 1.17
C LEU A 588 -26.46 -2.10 0.47
N SER A 589 -26.64 -1.10 -0.39
CA SER A 589 -27.89 -0.90 -1.13
C SER A 589 -28.16 -2.06 -2.09
N GLU A 590 -27.15 -2.54 -2.81
CA GLU A 590 -27.28 -3.67 -3.72
C GLU A 590 -27.71 -4.95 -3.00
N VAL A 591 -27.14 -5.25 -1.84
CA VAL A 591 -27.57 -6.42 -1.04
C VAL A 591 -29.03 -6.27 -0.63
N ALA A 592 -29.43 -5.09 -0.15
CA ALA A 592 -30.81 -4.83 0.27
C ALA A 592 -31.79 -4.94 -0.91
N ILE A 593 -31.44 -4.41 -2.08
CA ILE A 593 -32.23 -4.50 -3.31
C ILE A 593 -32.39 -5.96 -3.72
N GLN A 594 -31.29 -6.73 -3.80
CA GLN A 594 -31.38 -8.13 -4.22
C GLN A 594 -32.19 -8.98 -3.25
N LEU A 595 -32.09 -8.76 -1.94
CA LEU A 595 -32.93 -9.45 -0.96
C LEU A 595 -34.41 -9.11 -1.15
N ALA A 596 -34.74 -7.82 -1.26
CA ALA A 596 -36.12 -7.37 -1.45
C ALA A 596 -36.71 -7.92 -2.77
N ASP A 597 -35.91 -7.96 -3.84
CA ASP A 597 -36.29 -8.50 -5.13
C ASP A 597 -36.56 -10.01 -5.08
N VAL A 598 -35.74 -10.78 -4.35
CA VAL A 598 -35.99 -12.22 -4.13
C VAL A 598 -37.32 -12.43 -3.39
N HIS A 599 -37.54 -11.73 -2.26
CA HIS A 599 -38.78 -11.86 -1.49
C HIS A 599 -40.01 -11.46 -2.30
N SER A 600 -39.94 -10.34 -3.02
CA SER A 600 -41.05 -9.90 -3.88
C SER A 600 -41.34 -10.90 -5.00
N THR A 601 -40.30 -11.51 -5.56
CA THR A 601 -40.45 -12.53 -6.61
C THR A 601 -41.05 -13.82 -6.05
N ASP A 602 -40.71 -14.20 -4.81
CA ASP A 602 -41.29 -15.35 -4.13
C ASP A 602 -42.80 -15.18 -3.88
N ASP A 603 -43.23 -14.01 -3.41
CA ASP A 603 -44.65 -13.68 -3.25
C ASP A 603 -45.39 -13.70 -4.61
N GLN A 604 -44.83 -13.05 -5.63
CA GLN A 604 -45.40 -13.03 -6.98
C GLN A 604 -45.51 -14.42 -7.61
N LEU A 605 -44.54 -15.30 -7.33
CA LEU A 605 -44.50 -16.64 -7.88
C LEU A 605 -45.64 -17.51 -7.34
N ALA A 606 -46.01 -17.35 -6.06
CA ALA A 606 -47.14 -18.06 -5.46
C ALA A 606 -48.48 -17.68 -6.13
N ASP A 607 -48.74 -16.38 -6.30
CA ASP A 607 -49.96 -15.90 -6.95
C ASP A 607 -49.99 -16.26 -8.45
N SER A 608 -48.85 -16.14 -9.14
CA SER A 608 -48.75 -16.45 -10.56
C SER A 608 -48.93 -17.95 -10.84
N GLN A 609 -48.52 -18.83 -9.93
CA GLN A 609 -48.78 -20.27 -10.04
C GLN A 609 -50.28 -20.58 -9.89
N THR A 610 -50.96 -19.92 -8.95
CA THR A 610 -52.42 -20.05 -8.80
C THR A 610 -53.14 -19.59 -10.06
N ALA A 611 -52.72 -18.47 -10.66
CA ALA A 611 -53.25 -17.97 -11.92
C ALA A 611 -52.97 -18.92 -13.10
N GLN A 612 -51.78 -19.50 -13.17
CA GLN A 612 -51.39 -20.49 -14.17
C GLN A 612 -52.30 -21.73 -14.12
N ASP A 613 -52.50 -22.31 -12.95
CA ASP A 613 -53.33 -23.50 -12.78
C ASP A 613 -54.79 -23.24 -13.19
N ALA A 614 -55.34 -22.09 -12.79
CA ALA A 614 -56.70 -21.69 -13.17
C ALA A 614 -56.83 -21.43 -14.68
N ALA A 615 -55.87 -20.74 -15.29
CA ALA A 615 -55.87 -20.42 -16.72
C ALA A 615 -55.76 -21.70 -17.58
N ARG A 616 -54.86 -22.62 -17.22
CA ARG A 616 -54.74 -23.93 -17.88
C ARG A 616 -56.03 -24.75 -17.79
N LYS A 617 -56.68 -24.75 -16.63
CA LYS A 617 -57.95 -25.46 -16.47
C LYS A 617 -59.08 -24.83 -17.30
N ALA A 618 -59.12 -23.50 -17.36
CA ALA A 618 -60.11 -22.78 -18.16
C ALA A 618 -59.92 -23.07 -19.66
N ASP A 619 -58.68 -23.12 -20.15
CA ASP A 619 -58.36 -23.50 -21.53
C ASP A 619 -58.81 -24.93 -21.86
N GLU A 620 -58.47 -25.90 -21.01
CA GLU A 620 -58.90 -27.29 -21.18
C GLU A 620 -60.44 -27.40 -21.28
N LEU A 621 -61.16 -26.72 -20.39
CA LEU A 621 -62.63 -26.71 -20.37
C LEU A 621 -63.22 -26.01 -21.60
N ALA A 622 -62.63 -24.89 -22.04
CA ALA A 622 -63.06 -24.18 -23.25
C ALA A 622 -62.90 -25.06 -24.50
N LEU A 623 -61.78 -25.77 -24.60
CA LEU A 623 -61.49 -26.68 -25.71
C LEU A 623 -62.48 -27.87 -25.74
N VAL A 624 -62.85 -28.43 -24.58
CA VAL A 624 -63.87 -29.48 -24.50
C VAL A 624 -65.24 -28.96 -24.94
N GLN A 625 -65.66 -27.78 -24.47
CA GLN A 625 -66.92 -27.16 -24.87
C GLN A 625 -66.96 -26.84 -26.36
N TYR A 626 -65.84 -26.41 -26.94
CA TYR A 626 -65.76 -26.10 -28.37
C TYR A 626 -65.86 -27.35 -29.25
N LYS A 627 -65.22 -28.46 -28.82
CA LYS A 627 -65.42 -29.77 -29.46
C LYS A 627 -66.89 -30.21 -29.43
N ALA A 628 -67.60 -29.94 -28.33
CA ALA A 628 -69.01 -30.26 -28.17
C ALA A 628 -69.98 -29.26 -28.84
N GLY A 629 -69.49 -28.15 -29.40
CA GLY A 629 -70.32 -27.10 -30.00
C GLY A 629 -71.08 -26.23 -28.99
N LEU A 630 -70.66 -26.23 -27.72
CA LEU A 630 -71.27 -25.46 -26.64
C LEU A 630 -70.68 -24.05 -26.50
N THR A 631 -69.56 -23.77 -27.17
CA THR A 631 -68.93 -22.43 -27.22
C THR A 631 -68.34 -22.17 -28.61
N ASN A 632 -67.89 -20.93 -28.85
CA ASN A 632 -67.26 -20.50 -30.10
C ASN A 632 -65.73 -20.49 -30.02
N GLN A 633 -65.06 -20.35 -31.17
CA GLN A 633 -63.60 -20.38 -31.25
C GLN A 633 -62.94 -19.21 -30.48
N LEU A 634 -63.57 -18.03 -30.44
CA LEU A 634 -63.03 -16.87 -29.74
C LEU A 634 -62.86 -17.11 -28.24
N THR A 635 -63.82 -17.83 -27.61
CA THR A 635 -63.70 -18.22 -26.20
C THR A 635 -62.49 -19.12 -25.95
N VAL A 636 -62.21 -20.06 -26.85
CA VAL A 636 -61.03 -20.94 -26.76
C VAL A 636 -59.76 -20.15 -26.95
N LEU A 637 -59.67 -19.32 -27.99
CA LEU A 637 -58.48 -18.51 -28.26
C LEU A 637 -58.17 -17.53 -27.12
N ASN A 638 -59.19 -16.98 -26.46
CA ASN A 638 -59.00 -16.15 -25.28
C ASN A 638 -58.45 -16.94 -24.08
N ALA A 639 -58.93 -18.18 -23.88
CA ALA A 639 -58.43 -19.04 -22.80
C ALA A 639 -56.98 -19.51 -23.06
N ASP A 640 -56.68 -19.91 -24.30
CA ASP A 640 -55.35 -20.26 -24.83
C ASP A 640 -54.33 -19.13 -24.59
N VAL A 641 -54.66 -17.90 -25.03
CA VAL A 641 -53.79 -16.73 -24.84
C VAL A 641 -53.55 -16.43 -23.35
N ASN A 642 -54.57 -16.59 -22.51
CA ASN A 642 -54.43 -16.38 -21.06
C ASN A 642 -53.55 -17.46 -20.41
N ALA A 643 -53.70 -18.73 -20.80
CA ALA A 643 -52.87 -19.84 -20.31
C ALA A 643 -51.41 -19.67 -20.74
N LEU A 644 -51.17 -19.36 -22.02
CA LEU A 644 -49.83 -19.07 -22.54
C LEU A 644 -49.15 -17.92 -21.80
N SER A 645 -49.89 -16.82 -21.56
CA SER A 645 -49.37 -15.67 -20.82
C SER A 645 -48.99 -16.04 -19.38
N ALA A 646 -49.85 -16.82 -18.69
CA ALA A 646 -49.58 -17.27 -17.32
C ALA A 646 -48.38 -18.24 -17.25
N ASP A 647 -48.25 -19.15 -18.23
CA ASP A 647 -47.10 -20.06 -18.35
C ASP A 647 -45.78 -19.30 -18.50
N GLN A 648 -45.76 -18.30 -19.39
CA GLN A 648 -44.60 -17.46 -19.59
C GLN A 648 -44.29 -16.60 -18.36
N ALA A 649 -45.30 -16.11 -17.64
CA ALA A 649 -45.12 -15.34 -16.41
C ALA A 649 -44.43 -16.17 -15.32
N VAL A 650 -44.94 -17.37 -15.04
CA VAL A 650 -44.33 -18.29 -14.05
C VAL A 650 -42.92 -18.69 -14.46
N ALA A 651 -42.70 -19.01 -15.74
CA ALA A 651 -41.38 -19.32 -16.26
C ALA A 651 -40.39 -18.15 -16.04
N ASN A 652 -40.79 -16.93 -16.41
CA ASN A 652 -39.95 -15.75 -16.25
C ASN A 652 -39.66 -15.43 -14.77
N LEU A 653 -40.64 -15.55 -13.87
CA LEU A 653 -40.45 -15.33 -12.43
C LEU A 653 -39.45 -16.31 -11.83
N ARG A 654 -39.53 -17.61 -12.18
CA ARG A 654 -38.53 -18.60 -11.73
C ARG A 654 -37.11 -18.25 -12.20
N MET A 655 -36.98 -17.75 -13.43
CA MET A 655 -35.68 -17.37 -13.98
C MET A 655 -35.16 -16.05 -13.39
N ASN A 656 -36.05 -15.10 -13.08
CA ASN A 656 -35.71 -13.84 -12.41
C ASN A 656 -35.23 -14.11 -10.98
N ARG A 657 -35.95 -14.96 -10.24
CA ARG A 657 -35.56 -15.38 -8.89
C ARG A 657 -34.13 -15.92 -8.85
N ARG A 658 -33.79 -16.80 -9.79
CA ARG A 658 -32.43 -17.35 -9.89
C ARG A 658 -31.39 -16.30 -10.30
N ASP A 659 -31.75 -15.36 -11.18
CA ASP A 659 -30.87 -14.25 -11.54
C ASP A 659 -30.56 -13.34 -10.34
N GLN A 660 -31.58 -13.08 -9.50
CA GLN A 660 -31.43 -12.31 -8.26
C GLN A 660 -30.57 -13.06 -7.23
N GLN A 661 -30.69 -14.38 -7.11
CA GLN A 661 -29.78 -15.18 -6.27
C GLN A 661 -28.32 -15.11 -6.75
N ILE A 662 -28.09 -15.17 -8.07
CA ILE A 662 -26.76 -14.99 -8.66
C ILE A 662 -26.24 -13.58 -8.34
N ALA A 663 -27.08 -12.56 -8.50
CA ALA A 663 -26.71 -11.17 -8.21
C ALA A 663 -26.45 -10.93 -6.71
N LEU A 664 -27.19 -11.58 -5.81
CA LEU A 664 -26.98 -11.52 -4.37
C LEU A 664 -25.65 -12.18 -3.98
N ALA A 665 -25.33 -13.36 -4.53
CA ALA A 665 -24.05 -14.01 -4.30
C ALA A 665 -22.87 -13.09 -4.72
N ALA A 666 -23.02 -12.38 -5.84
CA ALA A 666 -22.04 -11.38 -6.28
C ALA A 666 -21.99 -10.16 -5.37
N ALA A 667 -23.14 -9.61 -4.94
CA ALA A 667 -23.23 -8.47 -4.04
C ALA A 667 -22.63 -8.75 -2.65
N LEU A 668 -22.61 -10.02 -2.23
CA LEU A 668 -21.94 -10.51 -1.02
C LEU A 668 -20.44 -10.81 -1.21
N GLY A 669 -19.88 -10.57 -2.40
CA GLY A 669 -18.46 -10.72 -2.71
C GLY A 669 -18.06 -12.06 -3.34
N GLY A 670 -19.02 -12.95 -3.65
CA GLY A 670 -18.80 -14.20 -4.39
C GLY A 670 -17.74 -15.14 -3.81
N GLY A 671 -17.57 -15.13 -2.49
CA GLY A 671 -16.60 -15.96 -1.78
C GLY A 671 -15.20 -15.40 -1.67
N PHE A 672 -14.99 -14.12 -2.01
CA PHE A 672 -13.76 -13.42 -1.68
C PHE A 672 -13.57 -13.31 -0.16
N VAL A 673 -12.33 -13.51 0.28
CA VAL A 673 -11.90 -13.29 1.67
C VAL A 673 -10.58 -12.52 1.61
N ASP A 674 -10.53 -11.38 2.28
CA ASP A 674 -9.30 -10.60 2.41
C ASP A 674 -8.26 -11.37 3.25
N ALA A 675 -7.28 -11.98 2.58
CA ALA A 675 -6.21 -12.74 3.23
C ALA A 675 -5.33 -11.88 4.15
N SER A 676 -5.34 -10.54 4.01
CA SER A 676 -4.60 -9.65 4.91
C SER A 676 -5.18 -9.58 6.34
N ASN A 677 -6.44 -10.02 6.51
CA ASN A 677 -7.11 -10.18 7.80
C ASN A 677 -7.11 -11.63 8.31
N ALA A 678 -6.67 -12.61 7.53
CA ALA A 678 -6.64 -14.01 8.00
C ALA A 678 -5.71 -14.20 9.22
N ASP A 679 -4.64 -13.40 9.32
CA ASP A 679 -3.71 -13.42 10.44
C ASP A 679 -4.28 -12.80 11.73
N SER A 680 -5.37 -12.01 11.66
CA SER A 680 -6.04 -11.44 12.86
C SER A 680 -7.18 -12.32 13.39
N VAL A 681 -7.66 -13.28 12.60
CA VAL A 681 -8.74 -14.22 12.97
C VAL A 681 -8.19 -15.61 13.35
N ALA A 682 -6.95 -15.94 13.00
CA ALA A 682 -6.27 -17.17 13.39
C ALA A 682 -5.63 -17.11 14.79
N ALA A 683 -6.36 -16.62 15.80
CA ALA A 683 -6.13 -16.99 17.19
C ALA A 683 -7.32 -17.85 17.62
N PRO A 684 -7.18 -19.19 17.73
CA PRO A 684 -8.19 -19.97 18.40
C PRO A 684 -8.32 -19.40 19.81
N ARG A 685 -9.50 -18.90 20.16
CA ARG A 685 -9.86 -18.67 21.56
C ARG A 685 -9.62 -20.00 22.27
N ALA A 686 -8.53 -20.08 23.02
CA ALA A 686 -8.30 -21.17 23.93
C ALA A 686 -9.52 -21.22 24.85
N ASP A 687 -10.22 -22.35 24.82
CA ASP A 687 -11.39 -22.62 25.65
C ASP A 687 -11.10 -22.22 27.10
N ALA A 688 -11.98 -21.35 27.61
CA ALA A 688 -12.04 -21.07 29.03
C ALA A 688 -12.36 -22.39 29.75
N SER A 689 -11.41 -22.84 30.56
CA SER A 689 -11.50 -23.96 31.48
C SER A 689 -12.87 -24.02 32.18
N ALA A 690 -13.62 -25.09 31.91
CA ALA A 690 -14.81 -25.46 32.68
C ALA A 690 -14.43 -25.76 34.14
N PRO A 691 -15.26 -25.39 35.14
CA PRO A 691 -15.00 -25.73 36.53
C PRO A 691 -15.32 -27.21 36.77
N ASN A 692 -14.28 -27.95 37.14
CA ASN A 692 -14.35 -29.34 37.55
C ASN A 692 -15.16 -29.46 38.86
N LYS A 693 -16.35 -30.08 38.83
CA LYS A 693 -17.06 -30.50 40.05
C LYS A 693 -16.59 -31.91 40.42
N PRO A 694 -16.11 -32.15 41.67
CA PRO A 694 -15.87 -33.50 42.11
C PRO A 694 -17.19 -34.15 42.53
N PHE A 695 -17.40 -35.35 42.02
CA PHE A 695 -18.42 -36.29 42.45
C PHE A 695 -18.07 -36.75 43.88
N VAL A 696 -18.97 -36.53 44.85
CA VAL A 696 -18.92 -37.21 46.15
C VAL A 696 -20.13 -38.14 46.21
N ALA A 697 -19.85 -39.44 46.19
CA ALA A 697 -20.79 -40.47 46.58
C ALA A 697 -20.74 -40.62 48.11
N ALA A 698 -21.91 -40.62 48.77
CA ALA A 698 -22.33 -41.66 49.73
C ALA A 698 -23.53 -41.21 50.58
N ARG A 699 -24.51 -42.14 50.62
CA ARG A 699 -25.70 -42.29 51.49
C ARG A 699 -26.96 -41.51 51.16
#